data_AF-A0A6B3LZB1-F1
#
_entry.id   AF-A0A6B3LZB1-F1
#
_cell.length_a   1.000
_cell.length_b   1.000
_cell.length_c   1.000
_cell.angle_alpha   90.00
_cell.angle_beta   90.00
_cell.angle_gamma   90.00
#
_symmetry.space_group_name_H-M   'P 1'
#
loop_
_entity.id
_entity.type
_entity.pdbx_description
1 polymer ?
#
loop_
_entity_poly.entity_id
_entity_poly.type
_entity_poly.pdbx_seq_one_letter_code
_entity_poly.pdbx_strand_id
1 'polypeptide(L)'
;MDNTQARNNTQARANRFPDQDNPEQQKGRHAFKVFEQIKMIGKSTKRPLTKSAADLTMLAIWSVVLSVPVIAQTPVIEPNQLPTQLTEFNTLPPQTAYTLGAGDRVRIDIFNVPEYSGEFQVLVDGTLNLPVVGSVLVQGKSLEEASGIVSAEYVRYVKRPIVTLSLLSARPLQIVISGEVSRPGSYRIPTNEGGQAVTLTQAIVQAGGVTLGADVRQVELKRRVASSQEQAFKLNLRDLLLKNDINQDITLRDGDKIFIPTVAQVNPEESRKLADASFAAEAQGAFNIAVVGEVTSPGPYEVPVSTGKRFPRLTQAIGVAGGITQAAEVRKVEVRRRVASGQEQVLSLNLWDLLQKGDLSQDIPLQEGDTVFIPTTTALNRVEATQLAASSLAAEIEPIKVTVVGEVVRPGPYTVTGATASATSADSVGGGGSGSGPGNAPTVTQAIQVAGGITQSSDIRTIKVQRQTREGSLQEIEVDLWSLLKTGNVSEDVILQQGDTIFVPTAEAITAEEATELASASFSAAIIDVNVVGEVTRPGIVQVRANAPLNEALLAAGGFDKRRARRGSVNLVRLQANGTVEKRKVEVDFTAGINEETNPALRPNDVIIVDRSGLSGFTDTLDTIVSPFGTFFGLLERLF
;
A
#
# COMPACT_ATOMS: atom_id res chain seq x y z
N MET A 1 -47.17 -3.76 -60.86
CA MET A 1 -46.64 -3.63 -59.49
C MET A 1 -45.12 -3.62 -59.62
N ASP A 2 -44.47 -2.60 -60.22
CA ASP A 2 -44.72 -1.12 -60.15
C ASP A 2 -44.44 -0.61 -58.71
N ASN A 3 -43.65 0.43 -58.40
CA ASN A 3 -42.61 1.24 -59.09
C ASN A 3 -41.82 2.04 -57.99
N THR A 4 -40.77 2.87 -58.15
CA THR A 4 -39.99 3.47 -59.26
C THR A 4 -38.53 3.75 -58.80
N GLN A 5 -37.61 4.15 -59.68
CA GLN A 5 -36.34 4.83 -59.32
C GLN A 5 -36.50 6.36 -59.24
N ALA A 6 -35.70 7.05 -58.40
CA ALA A 6 -35.13 8.40 -58.61
C ALA A 6 -34.28 8.87 -57.40
N ARG A 7 -33.43 9.91 -57.45
CA ARG A 7 -32.31 10.30 -58.34
C ARG A 7 -31.76 11.67 -57.83
N ASN A 8 -30.50 12.00 -58.16
CA ASN A 8 -29.81 13.30 -57.96
C ASN A 8 -29.45 13.62 -56.48
N ASN A 9 -28.25 14.08 -56.06
CA ASN A 9 -27.01 14.61 -56.67
C ASN A 9 -27.00 16.09 -57.15
N THR A 10 -26.38 16.97 -56.33
CA THR A 10 -25.67 18.26 -56.63
C THR A 10 -24.90 18.62 -55.33
N GLN A 11 -23.57 18.52 -55.19
CA GLN A 11 -22.43 19.30 -55.73
C GLN A 11 -22.16 20.71 -55.15
N ALA A 12 -20.88 20.92 -54.78
CA ALA A 12 -20.12 22.18 -54.67
C ALA A 12 -20.54 23.23 -53.60
N ARG A 13 -19.64 23.71 -52.74
CA ARG A 13 -18.43 24.47 -53.10
C ARG A 13 -17.26 24.31 -52.13
N ALA A 14 -16.05 24.59 -52.62
CA ALA A 14 -14.86 24.83 -51.82
C ALA A 14 -14.66 26.34 -51.56
N ASN A 15 -13.78 26.68 -50.60
CA ASN A 15 -12.93 27.87 -50.71
C ASN A 15 -11.61 27.68 -49.95
N ARG A 16 -10.63 28.56 -50.21
CA ARG A 16 -9.20 28.38 -49.90
C ARG A 16 -8.65 29.63 -49.17
N PHE A 17 -7.49 29.46 -48.51
CA PHE A 17 -6.62 30.46 -47.87
C PHE A 17 -6.58 31.86 -48.53
N PRO A 18 -6.26 32.89 -47.73
CA PRO A 18 -4.90 33.44 -47.84
C PRO A 18 -4.17 33.62 -46.48
N ASP A 19 -2.84 33.61 -46.53
CA ASP A 19 -1.94 34.18 -45.52
C ASP A 19 -1.80 35.71 -45.73
N GLN A 20 -1.52 36.49 -44.68
CA GLN A 20 -0.66 37.69 -44.81
C GLN A 20 -0.08 38.25 -43.50
N ASP A 21 1.06 38.92 -43.68
CA ASP A 21 2.05 39.49 -42.78
C ASP A 21 1.60 40.47 -41.64
N ASN A 22 2.20 40.30 -40.44
CA ASN A 22 3.03 41.29 -39.67
C ASN A 22 2.42 42.69 -39.29
N PRO A 23 3.07 43.61 -38.54
CA PRO A 23 4.12 43.53 -37.50
C PRO A 23 3.70 44.15 -36.13
N GLU A 24 4.68 44.34 -35.22
CA GLU A 24 4.79 45.25 -34.06
C GLU A 24 3.59 46.18 -33.69
N GLN A 25 3.22 46.36 -32.41
CA GLN A 25 3.95 47.23 -31.46
C GLN A 25 3.49 47.01 -29.99
N GLN A 26 4.40 46.91 -29.00
CA GLN A 26 4.75 47.94 -27.98
C GLN A 26 3.63 48.33 -26.98
N LYS A 27 3.86 48.61 -25.68
CA LYS A 27 5.12 48.89 -24.95
C LYS A 27 4.97 48.75 -23.42
N GLY A 28 6.06 48.39 -22.74
CA GLY A 28 6.33 48.83 -21.36
C GLY A 28 6.04 47.82 -20.23
N ARG A 29 6.84 47.76 -19.15
CA ARG A 29 8.09 48.48 -18.85
C ARG A 29 9.09 47.59 -18.08
N HIS A 30 10.36 47.73 -18.50
CA HIS A 30 11.65 47.65 -17.78
C HIS A 30 11.72 46.92 -16.41
N ALA A 31 12.64 45.96 -16.22
CA ALA A 31 14.10 46.10 -16.21
C ALA A 31 14.59 47.07 -15.10
N PHE A 32 15.53 46.67 -14.22
CA PHE A 32 16.92 46.41 -14.60
C PHE A 32 17.58 45.18 -13.93
N LYS A 33 18.87 44.98 -14.20
CA LYS A 33 19.72 43.85 -13.79
C LYS A 33 21.06 44.41 -13.25
N VAL A 34 21.94 43.54 -12.71
CA VAL A 34 23.41 43.73 -12.47
C VAL A 34 23.88 44.12 -11.03
N PHE A 35 24.47 43.10 -10.38
CA PHE A 35 25.67 43.04 -9.50
C PHE A 35 25.75 43.60 -8.05
N GLU A 36 26.20 42.68 -7.18
CA GLU A 36 27.21 42.76 -6.09
C GLU A 36 27.10 43.60 -4.78
N GLN A 37 26.96 42.83 -3.68
CA GLN A 37 27.98 42.64 -2.61
C GLN A 37 28.12 43.67 -1.45
N ILE A 38 28.55 43.13 -0.28
CA ILE A 38 29.20 43.79 0.90
C ILE A 38 28.32 44.29 2.09
N LYS A 39 28.53 43.60 3.25
CA LYS A 39 28.41 44.01 4.69
C LYS A 39 27.08 44.29 5.44
N MET A 40 26.88 43.45 6.49
CA MET A 40 26.58 43.79 7.91
C MET A 40 25.19 44.41 8.27
N ILE A 41 24.65 44.44 9.52
CA ILE A 41 25.14 44.16 10.90
C ILE A 41 24.11 43.34 11.74
N GLY A 42 24.59 42.35 12.50
CA GLY A 42 24.16 42.06 13.90
C GLY A 42 22.92 41.17 14.13
N LYS A 43 22.72 40.58 15.31
CA LYS A 43 23.53 40.56 16.55
C LYS A 43 23.48 39.17 17.22
N SER A 44 24.58 38.72 17.81
CA SER A 44 24.54 37.86 19.01
C SER A 44 25.84 38.02 19.81
N THR A 45 25.76 37.95 21.14
CA THR A 45 26.82 38.41 22.06
C THR A 45 27.41 37.28 22.90
N LYS A 46 28.73 37.11 22.82
CA LYS A 46 29.57 36.63 23.94
C LYS A 46 30.87 37.46 23.98
N ARG A 47 31.36 37.78 25.18
CA ARG A 47 32.63 38.49 25.42
C ARG A 47 33.73 37.52 25.91
N PRO A 48 35.02 37.89 25.82
CA PRO A 48 36.17 36.97 25.96
C PRO A 48 36.99 37.21 27.24
N LEU A 49 38.08 36.45 27.41
CA LEU A 49 39.36 36.77 28.09
C LEU A 49 40.44 35.84 27.49
N THR A 50 41.43 36.32 26.70
CA THR A 50 42.82 36.74 27.05
C THR A 50 43.79 35.62 27.48
N LYS A 51 45.11 35.65 27.22
CA LYS A 51 46.01 36.23 26.16
C LYS A 51 47.48 36.07 26.64
N SER A 52 48.40 35.51 25.83
CA SER A 52 49.86 35.81 25.71
C SER A 52 50.52 34.70 24.85
N ALA A 53 51.48 34.87 23.93
CA ALA A 53 52.60 35.82 23.72
C ALA A 53 53.72 35.67 24.80
N ALA A 54 54.89 35.05 24.61
CA ALA A 54 55.86 34.88 23.49
C ALA A 54 56.99 35.94 23.46
N ASP A 55 58.23 35.50 23.74
CA ASP A 55 59.56 36.12 23.44
C ASP A 55 60.70 35.25 24.10
N LEU A 56 62.02 35.44 23.89
CA LEU A 56 62.79 35.35 22.63
C LEU A 56 64.32 35.14 22.91
N THR A 57 65.13 35.02 21.84
CA THR A 57 66.61 35.26 21.75
C THR A 57 67.64 34.53 22.64
N MET A 58 68.21 33.44 22.12
CA MET A 58 69.59 33.36 21.53
C MET A 58 70.83 34.00 22.25
N LEU A 59 71.87 33.19 22.58
CA LEU A 59 73.30 33.39 22.18
C LEU A 59 74.29 32.26 22.66
N ALA A 60 75.37 32.01 21.88
CA ALA A 60 76.74 31.57 22.29
C ALA A 60 76.97 30.15 22.92
N ILE A 61 78.19 29.53 23.00
CA ILE A 61 79.41 29.42 22.15
C ILE A 61 80.29 28.19 22.60
N TRP A 62 80.94 27.48 21.66
CA TRP A 62 82.06 26.48 21.80
C TRP A 62 81.87 25.24 22.74
N SER A 63 82.57 24.10 22.60
CA SER A 63 83.92 23.77 22.06
C SER A 63 83.98 22.45 21.23
N VAL A 64 85.17 22.08 20.72
CA VAL A 64 85.41 21.02 19.69
C VAL A 64 86.12 19.76 20.21
N VAL A 65 85.71 18.57 19.71
CA VAL A 65 86.59 17.40 19.45
C VAL A 65 86.11 16.69 18.16
N LEU A 66 87.01 16.11 17.35
CA LEU A 66 86.67 15.44 16.07
C LEU A 66 86.41 13.93 16.19
N SER A 67 85.54 13.40 15.31
CA SER A 67 85.65 12.06 14.71
C SER A 67 84.82 11.99 13.42
N VAL A 68 85.22 11.13 12.47
CA VAL A 68 84.71 11.13 11.08
C VAL A 68 83.37 10.37 10.97
N PRO A 69 82.31 10.95 10.36
CA PRO A 69 81.12 10.20 10.00
C PRO A 69 81.34 9.38 8.71
N VAL A 70 81.03 8.08 8.77
CA VAL A 70 80.93 7.23 7.57
C VAL A 70 79.73 7.67 6.75
N ILE A 71 79.90 7.83 5.42
CA ILE A 71 78.78 8.05 4.50
C ILE A 71 78.05 6.72 4.29
N ALA A 72 77.15 6.38 5.22
CA ALA A 72 76.16 5.34 5.02
C ALA A 72 75.12 5.84 4.02
N GLN A 73 75.09 5.27 2.82
CA GLN A 73 74.00 5.52 1.88
C GLN A 73 72.71 4.91 2.45
N THR A 74 71.76 5.75 2.86
CA THR A 74 70.42 5.29 3.22
C THR A 74 69.72 4.82 1.94
N PRO A 75 69.30 3.53 1.84
CA PRO A 75 68.50 3.09 0.71
C PRO A 75 67.17 3.85 0.73
N VAL A 76 66.79 4.44 -0.40
CA VAL A 76 65.44 4.97 -0.58
C VAL A 76 64.50 3.77 -0.58
N ILE A 77 63.76 3.59 0.50
CA ILE A 77 62.65 2.64 0.53
C ILE A 77 61.52 3.26 -0.29
N GLU A 78 61.47 2.93 -1.58
CA GLU A 78 60.25 3.11 -2.35
C GLU A 78 59.11 2.36 -1.62
N PRO A 79 57.94 2.99 -1.40
CA PRO A 79 56.82 2.31 -0.76
C PRO A 79 56.40 1.16 -1.66
N ASN A 80 56.70 -0.06 -1.22
CA ASN A 80 56.61 -1.29 -2.01
C ASN A 80 55.23 -1.42 -2.68
N GLN A 81 55.17 -1.05 -3.96
CA GLN A 81 53.95 -1.21 -4.74
C GLN A 81 53.77 -2.71 -4.97
N LEU A 82 52.88 -3.32 -4.17
CA LEU A 82 52.14 -4.47 -4.67
C LEU A 82 51.62 -4.05 -6.06
N PRO A 83 51.79 -4.88 -7.10
CA PRO A 83 51.16 -4.62 -8.38
C PRO A 83 49.65 -4.82 -8.21
N THR A 84 48.99 -3.78 -7.72
CA THR A 84 47.57 -3.56 -7.86
C THR A 84 47.31 -3.39 -9.35
N GLN A 85 47.27 -4.52 -10.06
CA GLN A 85 46.61 -4.61 -11.34
C GLN A 85 45.18 -4.19 -11.08
N LEU A 86 44.88 -2.93 -11.41
CA LEU A 86 43.53 -2.46 -11.60
C LEU A 86 43.01 -3.20 -12.83
N THR A 87 42.58 -4.44 -12.65
CA THR A 87 41.86 -5.18 -13.68
C THR A 87 40.63 -4.34 -14.00
N GLU A 88 40.57 -3.79 -15.20
CA GLU A 88 39.51 -2.87 -15.63
C GLU A 88 38.21 -3.67 -15.87
N PHE A 89 37.56 -4.07 -14.78
CA PHE A 89 36.32 -4.85 -14.69
C PHE A 89 35.07 -4.06 -15.17
N ASN A 90 35.26 -3.15 -16.12
CA ASN A 90 34.23 -2.32 -16.76
C ASN A 90 34.35 -2.32 -18.30
N THR A 91 35.08 -3.29 -18.86
CA THR A 91 35.02 -3.60 -20.29
C THR A 91 33.82 -4.50 -20.56
N LEU A 92 32.94 -4.10 -21.48
CA LEU A 92 32.05 -5.06 -22.15
C LEU A 92 32.93 -5.94 -23.07
N PRO A 93 32.65 -7.25 -23.21
CA PRO A 93 33.40 -8.08 -24.14
C PRO A 93 33.21 -7.57 -25.57
N PRO A 94 34.27 -7.40 -26.37
CA PRO A 94 34.13 -6.90 -27.73
C PRO A 94 33.24 -7.84 -28.55
N GLN A 95 32.23 -7.25 -29.19
CA GLN A 95 31.27 -7.92 -30.08
C GLN A 95 31.97 -8.27 -31.40
N THR A 96 32.91 -9.23 -31.34
CA THR A 96 33.62 -9.73 -32.52
C THR A 96 32.69 -10.55 -33.40
N ALA A 97 32.93 -10.54 -34.71
CA ALA A 97 32.28 -11.45 -35.64
C ALA A 97 32.42 -12.92 -35.21
N TYR A 98 31.51 -13.77 -35.70
CA TYR A 98 31.52 -15.21 -35.44
C TYR A 98 32.85 -15.86 -35.84
N THR A 99 33.38 -16.73 -34.99
CA THR A 99 34.64 -17.45 -35.22
C THR A 99 34.44 -18.97 -35.29
N LEU A 100 35.05 -19.56 -36.31
CA LEU A 100 34.96 -20.98 -36.64
C LEU A 100 35.59 -21.86 -35.55
N GLY A 101 35.02 -23.04 -35.35
CA GLY A 101 35.51 -24.04 -34.40
C GLY A 101 34.92 -25.42 -34.66
N ALA A 102 35.47 -26.43 -33.97
CA ALA A 102 35.12 -27.83 -34.14
C ALA A 102 33.59 -28.07 -34.08
N GLY A 103 33.06 -28.75 -35.10
CA GLY A 103 31.64 -29.07 -35.25
C GLY A 103 30.86 -28.17 -36.21
N ASP A 104 31.35 -26.96 -36.51
CA ASP A 104 30.71 -26.04 -37.47
C ASP A 104 30.67 -26.65 -38.87
N ARG A 105 29.62 -26.37 -39.63
CA ARG A 105 29.51 -26.72 -41.06
C ARG A 105 29.49 -25.47 -41.92
N VAL A 106 30.40 -25.42 -42.89
CA VAL A 106 30.55 -24.33 -43.86
C VAL A 106 30.36 -24.85 -45.27
N ARG A 107 29.80 -24.00 -46.13
CA ARG A 107 29.83 -24.18 -47.58
C ARG A 107 30.97 -23.36 -48.14
N ILE A 108 31.79 -24.00 -48.98
CA ILE A 108 32.89 -23.39 -49.71
C ILE A 108 32.51 -23.38 -51.19
N ASP A 109 32.37 -22.20 -51.77
CA ASP A 109 32.19 -22.01 -53.20
C ASP A 109 33.48 -21.42 -53.80
N ILE A 110 34.13 -22.16 -54.69
CA ILE A 110 35.32 -21.72 -55.42
C ILE A 110 34.89 -21.36 -56.84
N PHE A 111 35.08 -20.09 -57.21
CA PHE A 111 34.53 -19.54 -58.46
C PHE A 111 35.03 -20.31 -59.69
N ASN A 112 34.08 -20.84 -60.47
CA ASN A 112 34.33 -21.65 -61.66
C ASN A 112 35.14 -22.96 -61.41
N VAL A 113 35.15 -23.47 -60.17
CA VAL A 113 35.76 -24.78 -59.82
C VAL A 113 34.82 -25.59 -58.91
N PRO A 114 33.73 -26.16 -59.48
CA PRO A 114 32.74 -26.91 -58.69
C PRO A 114 33.31 -28.18 -58.05
N GLU A 115 34.34 -28.78 -58.65
CA GLU A 115 35.03 -30.00 -58.18
C GLU A 115 35.72 -29.83 -56.81
N TYR A 116 36.06 -28.59 -56.43
CA TYR A 116 36.65 -28.24 -55.13
C TYR A 116 35.68 -27.45 -54.24
N SER A 117 34.44 -27.27 -54.70
CA SER A 117 33.36 -26.59 -53.96
C SER A 117 32.47 -27.63 -53.27
N GLY A 118 31.86 -27.28 -52.14
CA GLY A 118 31.02 -28.23 -51.40
C GLY A 118 30.75 -27.82 -49.95
N GLU A 119 30.22 -28.77 -49.18
CA GLU A 119 29.92 -28.62 -47.76
C GLU A 119 30.98 -29.36 -46.94
N PHE A 120 31.56 -28.66 -45.96
CA PHE A 120 32.68 -29.15 -45.15
C PHE A 120 32.41 -28.90 -43.67
N GLN A 121 32.82 -29.84 -42.82
CA GLN A 121 32.73 -29.71 -41.37
C GLN A 121 34.10 -29.41 -40.77
N VAL A 122 34.18 -28.45 -39.85
CA VAL A 122 35.38 -28.20 -39.05
C VAL A 122 35.57 -29.36 -38.09
N LEU A 123 36.70 -30.05 -38.19
CA LEU A 123 37.04 -31.23 -37.42
C LEU A 123 37.43 -30.89 -35.97
N VAL A 124 37.55 -31.91 -35.13
CA VAL A 124 37.88 -31.78 -33.69
C VAL A 124 39.28 -31.19 -33.41
N ASP A 125 40.16 -31.19 -34.41
CA ASP A 125 41.47 -30.55 -34.38
C ASP A 125 41.46 -29.08 -34.86
N GLY A 126 40.29 -28.55 -35.21
CA GLY A 126 40.14 -27.19 -35.72
C GLY A 126 40.38 -27.00 -37.22
N THR A 127 40.56 -28.10 -37.98
CA THR A 127 40.84 -28.05 -39.43
C THR A 127 39.62 -28.30 -40.30
N LEU A 128 39.65 -27.80 -41.54
CA LEU A 128 38.79 -28.25 -42.64
C LEU A 128 39.61 -29.18 -43.54
N ASN A 129 39.08 -30.35 -43.88
CA ASN A 129 39.71 -31.26 -44.83
C ASN A 129 39.22 -30.95 -46.26
N LEU A 130 40.09 -30.41 -47.11
CA LEU A 130 39.75 -29.83 -48.41
C LEU A 130 40.29 -30.66 -49.59
N PRO A 131 39.55 -30.77 -50.72
CA PRO A 131 40.01 -31.49 -51.91
C PRO A 131 41.38 -31.01 -52.40
N VAL A 132 42.30 -31.95 -52.65
CA VAL A 132 43.68 -31.72 -53.13
C VAL A 132 44.61 -30.98 -52.15
N VAL A 133 44.10 -30.05 -51.33
CA VAL A 133 44.86 -29.28 -50.33
C VAL A 133 45.08 -30.06 -49.03
N GLY A 134 44.10 -30.85 -48.57
CA GLY A 134 44.12 -31.52 -47.27
C GLY A 134 43.66 -30.63 -46.11
N SER A 135 44.18 -30.87 -44.90
CA SER A 135 43.76 -30.18 -43.68
C SER A 135 44.26 -28.73 -43.59
N VAL A 136 43.32 -27.78 -43.51
CA VAL A 136 43.59 -26.33 -43.33
C VAL A 136 43.04 -25.87 -41.98
N LEU A 137 43.89 -25.27 -41.13
CA LEU A 137 43.50 -24.77 -39.81
C LEU A 137 42.64 -23.50 -39.92
N VAL A 138 41.41 -23.55 -39.38
CA VAL A 138 40.47 -22.41 -39.36
C VAL A 138 39.93 -22.07 -37.97
N GLN A 139 40.32 -22.82 -36.93
CA GLN A 139 39.85 -22.56 -35.57
C GLN A 139 40.19 -21.14 -35.09
N GLY A 140 39.18 -20.46 -34.55
CA GLY A 140 39.29 -19.09 -34.06
C GLY A 140 39.27 -18.01 -35.16
N LYS A 141 39.16 -18.38 -36.43
CA LYS A 141 39.11 -17.45 -37.57
C LYS A 141 37.70 -17.01 -37.91
N SER A 142 37.55 -15.77 -38.39
CA SER A 142 36.31 -15.33 -39.05
C SER A 142 36.11 -16.06 -40.38
N LEU A 143 34.88 -16.03 -40.93
CA LEU A 143 34.61 -16.57 -42.27
C LEU A 143 35.47 -15.90 -43.36
N GLU A 144 35.75 -14.61 -43.24
CA GLU A 144 36.56 -13.83 -44.16
C GLU A 144 38.05 -14.21 -44.06
N GLU A 145 38.60 -14.28 -42.84
CA GLU A 145 39.97 -14.75 -42.60
C GLU A 145 40.16 -16.18 -43.13
N ALA A 146 39.21 -17.08 -42.83
CA ALA A 146 39.24 -18.45 -43.30
C ALA A 146 39.15 -18.53 -44.83
N SER A 147 38.33 -17.69 -45.48
CA SER A 147 38.27 -17.63 -46.95
C SER A 147 39.59 -17.16 -47.57
N GLY A 148 40.27 -16.20 -46.93
CA GLY A 148 41.61 -15.76 -47.32
C GLY A 148 42.66 -16.88 -47.19
N ILE A 149 42.64 -17.63 -46.08
CA ILE A 149 43.54 -18.76 -45.85
C ILE A 149 43.29 -19.89 -46.88
N VAL A 150 42.02 -20.26 -47.10
CA VAL A 150 41.64 -21.30 -48.07
C VAL A 150 42.00 -20.87 -49.50
N SER A 151 41.75 -19.61 -49.88
CA SER A 151 42.19 -19.07 -51.17
C SER A 151 43.71 -19.18 -51.34
N ALA A 152 44.50 -18.83 -50.32
CA ALA A 152 45.96 -18.87 -50.36
C ALA A 152 46.51 -20.29 -50.61
N GLU A 153 45.98 -21.32 -49.94
CA GLU A 153 46.43 -22.70 -50.18
C GLU A 153 46.02 -23.22 -51.58
N TYR A 154 44.83 -22.85 -52.07
CA TYR A 154 44.39 -23.24 -53.42
C TYR A 154 45.18 -22.58 -54.57
N VAL A 155 46.00 -21.55 -54.34
CA VAL A 155 46.84 -20.90 -55.38
C VAL A 155 47.73 -21.91 -56.12
N ARG A 156 48.15 -23.00 -55.46
CA ARG A 156 48.99 -24.05 -56.06
C ARG A 156 48.27 -24.91 -57.10
N TYR A 157 46.93 -24.94 -57.05
CA TYR A 157 46.09 -25.85 -57.82
C TYR A 157 45.08 -25.12 -58.73
N VAL A 158 44.74 -23.86 -58.41
CA VAL A 158 43.77 -23.03 -59.13
C VAL A 158 44.39 -21.66 -59.45
N LYS A 159 44.25 -21.21 -60.71
CA LYS A 159 44.85 -19.95 -61.17
C LYS A 159 44.01 -18.73 -60.76
N ARG A 160 44.36 -18.13 -59.61
CA ARG A 160 43.65 -17.01 -58.93
C ARG A 160 42.30 -17.45 -58.36
N PRO A 161 42.29 -18.26 -57.29
CA PRO A 161 41.06 -18.79 -56.70
C PRO A 161 40.29 -17.71 -55.93
N ILE A 162 39.14 -17.32 -56.45
CA ILE A 162 38.15 -16.55 -55.69
C ILE A 162 37.35 -17.58 -54.89
N VAL A 163 37.45 -17.51 -53.56
CA VAL A 163 36.79 -18.42 -52.61
C VAL A 163 35.80 -17.63 -51.76
N THR A 164 34.61 -18.18 -51.58
CA THR A 164 33.59 -17.70 -50.64
C THR A 164 33.29 -18.78 -49.62
N LEU A 165 33.45 -18.46 -48.34
CA LEU A 165 32.95 -19.28 -47.22
C LEU A 165 31.63 -18.72 -46.71
N SER A 166 30.64 -19.60 -46.54
CA SER A 166 29.38 -19.30 -45.87
C SER A 166 29.08 -20.34 -44.78
N LEU A 167 28.49 -19.91 -43.67
CA LEU A 167 28.17 -20.77 -42.54
C LEU A 167 26.80 -21.43 -42.75
N LEU A 168 26.77 -22.75 -42.89
CA LEU A 168 25.53 -23.52 -43.02
C LEU A 168 24.88 -23.76 -41.66
N SER A 169 25.68 -24.22 -40.68
CA SER A 169 25.26 -24.35 -39.29
C SER A 169 26.44 -24.17 -38.34
N ALA A 170 26.31 -23.24 -37.40
CA ALA A 170 27.21 -23.16 -36.24
C ALA A 170 27.07 -24.41 -35.34
N ARG A 171 28.11 -24.73 -34.59
CA ARG A 171 28.05 -25.71 -33.50
C ARG A 171 27.12 -25.24 -32.35
N PRO A 172 26.39 -26.15 -31.69
CA PRO A 172 25.66 -25.81 -30.46
C PRO A 172 26.62 -25.30 -29.38
N LEU A 173 26.27 -24.20 -28.72
CA LEU A 173 27.08 -23.60 -27.66
C LEU A 173 26.95 -24.42 -26.37
N GLN A 174 28.07 -24.78 -25.75
CA GLN A 174 28.10 -25.35 -24.40
C GLN A 174 28.47 -24.26 -23.40
N ILE A 175 27.52 -23.88 -22.54
CA ILE A 175 27.69 -22.83 -21.53
C ILE A 175 27.31 -23.34 -20.15
N VAL A 176 27.78 -22.67 -19.10
CA VAL A 176 27.40 -22.96 -17.71
C VAL A 176 26.70 -21.73 -17.13
N ILE A 177 25.55 -21.91 -16.46
CA ILE A 177 24.78 -20.83 -15.82
C ILE A 177 24.61 -21.19 -14.34
N SER A 178 24.89 -20.23 -13.45
CA SER A 178 24.98 -20.46 -12.01
C SER A 178 24.56 -19.23 -11.20
N GLY A 179 24.19 -19.43 -9.93
CA GLY A 179 23.66 -18.38 -9.06
C GLY A 179 22.13 -18.29 -9.13
N GLU A 180 21.58 -17.08 -9.02
CA GLU A 180 20.15 -16.77 -8.91
C GLU A 180 19.37 -16.95 -10.23
N VAL A 181 19.24 -18.19 -10.67
CA VAL A 181 18.38 -18.62 -11.78
C VAL A 181 17.51 -19.80 -11.36
N SER A 182 16.34 -19.95 -11.99
CA SER A 182 15.39 -21.03 -11.70
C SER A 182 16.00 -22.43 -11.85
N ARG A 183 16.96 -22.60 -12.78
CA ARG A 183 17.64 -23.87 -13.06
C ARG A 183 19.14 -23.64 -13.33
N PRO A 184 20.01 -23.61 -12.30
CA PRO A 184 21.45 -23.57 -12.52
C PRO A 184 21.95 -24.90 -13.13
N GLY A 185 22.95 -24.84 -14.02
CA GLY A 185 23.49 -26.03 -14.69
C GLY A 185 24.25 -25.73 -15.98
N SER A 186 24.62 -26.81 -16.68
CA SER A 186 25.27 -26.74 -18.00
C SER A 186 24.24 -26.86 -19.12
N TYR A 187 24.26 -25.92 -20.06
CA TYR A 187 23.30 -25.82 -21.16
C TYR A 187 23.98 -26.05 -22.51
N ARG A 188 23.29 -26.80 -23.38
CA ARG A 188 23.61 -26.94 -24.80
C ARG A 188 22.56 -26.20 -25.60
N ILE A 189 22.91 -25.02 -26.11
CA ILE A 189 21.97 -24.16 -26.86
C ILE A 189 22.24 -24.36 -28.35
N PRO A 190 21.28 -24.84 -29.15
CA PRO A 190 21.41 -24.84 -30.60
C PRO A 190 21.42 -23.40 -31.12
N THR A 191 22.38 -23.09 -31.98
CA THR A 191 22.43 -21.81 -32.71
C THR A 191 21.42 -21.81 -33.84
N ASN A 192 20.68 -20.72 -34.02
CA ASN A 192 19.65 -20.60 -35.05
C ASN A 192 20.21 -20.79 -36.47
N GLU A 193 19.42 -21.42 -37.35
CA GLU A 193 19.68 -21.44 -38.78
C GLU A 193 19.73 -19.99 -39.31
N GLY A 194 20.77 -19.66 -40.09
CA GLY A 194 21.09 -18.27 -40.45
C GLY A 194 22.12 -17.58 -39.55
N GLY A 195 22.66 -18.25 -38.52
CA GLY A 195 23.89 -17.81 -37.84
C GLY A 195 23.72 -16.65 -36.84
N GLN A 196 22.51 -16.40 -36.35
CA GLN A 196 22.30 -15.45 -35.25
C GLN A 196 23.01 -15.94 -33.97
N ALA A 197 23.81 -15.08 -33.36
CA ALA A 197 24.49 -15.38 -32.11
C ALA A 197 23.51 -15.35 -30.93
N VAL A 198 23.58 -16.36 -30.07
CA VAL A 198 22.76 -16.46 -28.85
C VAL A 198 23.17 -15.35 -27.87
N THR A 199 22.20 -14.64 -27.30
CA THR A 199 22.45 -13.58 -26.31
C THR A 199 22.35 -14.07 -24.86
N LEU A 200 22.85 -13.27 -23.92
CA LEU A 200 22.79 -13.57 -22.49
C LEU A 200 21.35 -13.72 -21.98
N THR A 201 20.42 -12.86 -22.39
CA THR A 201 19.01 -12.98 -21.97
C THR A 201 18.35 -14.25 -22.51
N GLN A 202 18.65 -14.65 -23.74
CA GLN A 202 18.16 -15.91 -24.33
C GLN A 202 18.66 -17.13 -23.56
N ALA A 203 19.93 -17.14 -23.16
CA ALA A 203 20.50 -18.20 -22.32
C ALA A 203 19.89 -18.22 -20.92
N ILE A 204 19.61 -17.06 -20.32
CA ILE A 204 18.91 -16.94 -19.05
C ILE A 204 17.47 -17.46 -19.15
N VAL A 205 16.73 -17.16 -20.23
CA VAL A 205 15.41 -17.74 -20.50
C VAL A 205 15.50 -19.27 -20.61
N GLN A 206 16.52 -19.80 -21.27
CA GLN A 206 16.75 -21.25 -21.32
C GLN A 206 17.04 -21.86 -19.93
N ALA A 207 17.68 -21.12 -19.03
CA ALA A 207 17.80 -21.47 -17.61
C ALA A 207 16.49 -21.34 -16.80
N GLY A 208 15.38 -20.95 -17.42
CA GLY A 208 14.09 -20.72 -16.75
C GLY A 208 13.99 -19.36 -16.07
N GLY A 209 14.87 -18.40 -16.43
CA GLY A 209 14.88 -17.03 -15.95
C GLY A 209 15.65 -16.78 -14.64
N VAL A 210 15.91 -15.49 -14.35
CA VAL A 210 16.51 -15.05 -13.07
C VAL A 210 15.47 -14.96 -11.95
N THR A 211 15.86 -15.33 -10.72
CA THR A 211 14.97 -15.20 -9.56
C THR A 211 14.75 -13.73 -9.19
N LEU A 212 13.73 -13.45 -8.38
CA LEU A 212 13.53 -12.14 -7.76
C LEU A 212 14.56 -11.80 -6.66
N GLY A 213 15.51 -12.70 -6.38
CA GLY A 213 16.68 -12.48 -5.53
C GLY A 213 17.95 -12.12 -6.33
N ALA A 214 17.92 -12.11 -7.66
CA ALA A 214 19.08 -11.86 -8.50
C ALA A 214 19.56 -10.39 -8.50
N ASP A 215 20.87 -10.18 -8.30
CA ASP A 215 21.51 -8.90 -8.57
C ASP A 215 21.86 -8.77 -10.06
N VAL A 216 20.83 -8.42 -10.84
CA VAL A 216 20.93 -8.15 -12.28
C VAL A 216 21.87 -6.99 -12.64
N ARG A 217 22.48 -6.30 -11.66
CA ARG A 217 23.46 -5.23 -11.89
C ARG A 217 24.89 -5.74 -11.96
N GLN A 218 25.16 -6.94 -11.46
CA GLN A 218 26.51 -7.46 -11.20
C GLN A 218 26.72 -8.85 -11.84
N VAL A 219 26.07 -9.12 -12.98
CA VAL A 219 26.16 -10.42 -13.66
C VAL A 219 27.58 -10.60 -14.20
N GLU A 220 28.21 -11.73 -13.88
CA GLU A 220 29.56 -12.07 -14.32
C GLU A 220 29.50 -13.04 -15.50
N LEU A 221 30.17 -12.68 -16.60
CA LEU A 221 30.56 -13.61 -17.66
C LEU A 221 32.06 -13.93 -17.52
N LYS A 222 32.42 -15.20 -17.40
CA LYS A 222 33.80 -15.69 -17.50
C LYS A 222 33.97 -16.41 -18.83
N ARG A 223 34.82 -15.85 -19.70
CA ARG A 223 35.04 -16.27 -21.09
C ARG A 223 36.52 -16.59 -21.32
N ARG A 224 36.81 -17.70 -21.99
CA ARG A 224 38.20 -18.02 -22.38
C ARG A 224 38.66 -17.13 -23.52
N VAL A 225 39.82 -16.49 -23.36
CA VAL A 225 40.48 -15.67 -24.38
C VAL A 225 41.70 -16.41 -24.93
N ALA A 226 42.23 -16.00 -26.08
CA ALA A 226 43.23 -16.74 -26.86
C ALA A 226 44.49 -17.19 -26.09
N SER A 227 44.88 -16.49 -25.01
CA SER A 227 46.02 -16.83 -24.15
C SER A 227 45.69 -17.86 -23.05
N SER A 228 44.65 -18.68 -23.22
CA SER A 228 44.15 -19.70 -22.27
C SER A 228 43.66 -19.19 -20.90
N GLN A 229 43.78 -17.90 -20.59
CA GLN A 229 43.20 -17.30 -19.39
C GLN A 229 41.70 -17.04 -19.58
N GLU A 230 40.95 -17.14 -18.48
CA GLU A 230 39.52 -16.81 -18.44
C GLU A 230 39.37 -15.34 -17.99
N GLN A 231 38.89 -14.49 -18.89
CA GLN A 231 38.61 -13.09 -18.59
C GLN A 231 37.20 -12.98 -18.01
N ALA A 232 37.10 -12.29 -16.87
CA ALA A 232 35.82 -11.94 -16.26
C ALA A 232 35.34 -10.58 -16.80
N PHE A 233 34.13 -10.57 -17.34
CA PHE A 233 33.38 -9.40 -17.80
C PHE A 233 32.19 -9.17 -16.88
N LYS A 234 31.84 -7.91 -16.63
CA LYS A 234 30.79 -7.51 -15.70
C LYS A 234 29.68 -6.80 -16.45
N LEU A 235 28.45 -7.23 -16.22
CA LEU A 235 27.29 -6.91 -17.07
C LEU A 235 26.14 -6.37 -16.22
N ASN A 236 25.59 -5.24 -16.66
CA ASN A 236 24.56 -4.51 -15.93
C ASN A 236 23.20 -4.70 -16.59
N LEU A 237 22.62 -5.90 -16.51
CA LEU A 237 21.29 -6.17 -17.06
C LEU A 237 20.22 -5.19 -16.52
N ARG A 238 20.37 -4.61 -15.31
CA ARG A 238 19.51 -3.50 -14.84
C ARG A 238 19.36 -2.38 -15.89
N ASP A 239 20.42 -2.02 -16.61
CA ASP A 239 20.36 -0.99 -17.64
C ASP A 239 19.63 -1.45 -18.92
N LEU A 240 19.55 -2.77 -19.17
CA LEU A 240 18.66 -3.33 -20.18
C LEU A 240 17.18 -3.12 -19.79
N LEU A 241 16.78 -3.39 -18.54
CA LEU A 241 15.38 -3.15 -18.10
C LEU A 241 15.04 -1.65 -18.03
N LEU A 242 15.94 -0.82 -17.50
CA LEU A 242 15.62 0.56 -17.12
C LEU A 242 15.93 1.59 -18.20
N LYS A 243 16.90 1.33 -19.07
CA LYS A 243 17.36 2.26 -20.12
C LYS A 243 17.19 1.69 -21.53
N ASN A 244 16.76 0.44 -21.67
CA ASN A 244 16.76 -0.32 -22.92
C ASN A 244 18.17 -0.38 -23.56
N ASP A 245 19.22 -0.46 -22.74
CA ASP A 245 20.60 -0.54 -23.23
C ASP A 245 20.93 -1.97 -23.72
N ILE A 246 20.66 -2.21 -25.01
CA ILE A 246 20.89 -3.50 -25.67
C ILE A 246 22.37 -3.93 -25.66
N ASN A 247 23.32 -3.03 -25.39
CA ASN A 247 24.74 -3.38 -25.31
C ASN A 247 25.06 -4.27 -24.10
N GLN A 248 24.17 -4.31 -23.10
CA GLN A 248 24.26 -5.21 -21.93
C GLN A 248 23.89 -6.66 -22.29
N ASP A 249 23.05 -6.89 -23.31
CA ASP A 249 22.67 -8.22 -23.76
C ASP A 249 23.69 -8.78 -24.77
N ILE A 250 24.86 -9.10 -24.23
CA ILE A 250 26.02 -9.53 -25.03
C ILE A 250 25.80 -10.86 -25.76
N THR A 251 26.51 -11.04 -26.87
CA THR A 251 26.56 -12.33 -27.57
C THR A 251 27.44 -13.32 -26.80
N LEU A 252 26.99 -14.58 -26.71
CA LEU A 252 27.69 -15.67 -26.04
C LEU A 252 28.58 -16.48 -26.99
N ARG A 253 29.53 -17.21 -26.40
CA ARG A 253 30.48 -18.10 -27.08
C ARG A 253 30.53 -19.45 -26.39
N ASP A 254 31.05 -20.44 -27.11
CA ASP A 254 31.25 -21.79 -26.58
C ASP A 254 32.28 -21.79 -25.44
N GLY A 255 31.96 -22.46 -24.33
CA GLY A 255 32.77 -22.47 -23.10
C GLY A 255 32.54 -21.28 -22.15
N ASP A 256 31.62 -20.37 -22.44
CA ASP A 256 31.25 -19.26 -21.55
C ASP A 256 30.61 -19.75 -20.23
N LYS A 257 30.97 -19.12 -19.12
CA LYS A 257 30.39 -19.37 -17.79
C LYS A 257 29.72 -18.11 -17.25
N ILE A 258 28.44 -18.19 -16.92
CA ILE A 258 27.62 -17.11 -16.41
C ILE A 258 27.36 -17.35 -14.91
N PHE A 259 27.60 -16.32 -14.11
CA PHE A 259 27.28 -16.30 -12.68
C PHE A 259 26.45 -15.06 -12.34
N ILE A 260 25.30 -15.29 -11.69
CA ILE A 260 24.31 -14.26 -11.36
C ILE A 260 24.21 -14.19 -9.83
N PRO A 261 24.85 -13.22 -9.16
CA PRO A 261 24.91 -13.17 -7.70
C PRO A 261 23.55 -12.82 -7.06
N THR A 262 23.38 -13.17 -5.78
CA THR A 262 22.23 -12.76 -4.96
C THR A 262 22.34 -11.28 -4.55
N VAL A 263 21.22 -10.56 -4.58
CA VAL A 263 21.15 -9.16 -4.18
C VAL A 263 21.23 -9.01 -2.66
N ALA A 264 22.11 -8.13 -2.17
CA ALA A 264 22.31 -7.90 -0.74
C ALA A 264 21.13 -7.16 -0.07
N GLN A 265 20.38 -6.38 -0.85
CA GLN A 265 19.15 -5.69 -0.42
C GLN A 265 18.20 -5.59 -1.62
N VAL A 266 17.05 -6.27 -1.56
CA VAL A 266 15.98 -6.13 -2.56
C VAL A 266 15.43 -4.69 -2.54
N ASN A 267 15.35 -4.06 -3.70
CA ASN A 267 14.67 -2.78 -3.91
C ASN A 267 13.25 -3.02 -4.47
N PRO A 268 12.18 -2.40 -3.91
CA PRO A 268 10.79 -2.60 -4.36
C PRO A 268 10.56 -2.33 -5.85
N GLU A 269 10.98 -1.17 -6.36
CA GLU A 269 10.80 -0.75 -7.75
C GLU A 269 11.56 -1.67 -8.73
N GLU A 270 12.82 -1.99 -8.42
CA GLU A 270 13.64 -2.88 -9.23
C GLU A 270 13.09 -4.31 -9.24
N SER A 271 12.62 -4.82 -8.09
CA SER A 271 11.99 -6.14 -8.01
C SER A 271 10.68 -6.22 -8.82
N ARG A 272 9.87 -5.15 -8.82
CA ARG A 272 8.65 -5.05 -9.64
C ARG A 272 8.98 -5.07 -11.13
N LYS A 273 9.96 -4.27 -11.56
CA LYS A 273 10.39 -4.23 -12.96
C LYS A 273 11.05 -5.54 -13.40
N LEU A 274 11.75 -6.22 -12.50
CA LEU A 274 12.31 -7.55 -12.75
C LEU A 274 11.19 -8.59 -12.93
N ALA A 275 10.20 -8.67 -12.05
CA ALA A 275 9.07 -9.61 -12.17
C ALA A 275 8.31 -9.53 -13.51
N ASP A 276 8.22 -8.33 -14.08
CA ASP A 276 7.54 -8.09 -15.35
C ASP A 276 8.47 -8.32 -16.58
N ALA A 277 9.79 -8.45 -16.41
CA ALA A 277 10.78 -8.61 -17.49
C ALA A 277 10.75 -9.98 -18.19
N SER A 278 11.14 -10.02 -19.48
CA SER A 278 11.06 -11.21 -20.35
C SER A 278 11.95 -12.39 -19.95
N PHE A 279 13.09 -12.12 -19.30
CA PHE A 279 14.09 -13.10 -18.88
C PHE A 279 14.05 -13.37 -17.35
N ALA A 280 13.06 -12.84 -16.64
CA ALA A 280 12.82 -13.19 -15.25
C ALA A 280 12.17 -14.57 -15.13
N ALA A 281 12.29 -15.18 -13.94
CA ALA A 281 11.78 -16.50 -13.67
C ALA A 281 10.27 -16.60 -13.92
N GLU A 282 9.87 -17.63 -14.67
CA GLU A 282 8.46 -17.96 -14.87
C GLU A 282 8.01 -18.92 -13.77
N ALA A 283 7.46 -18.37 -12.69
CA ALA A 283 6.76 -19.18 -11.69
C ALA A 283 5.31 -19.45 -12.16
N GLN A 284 4.88 -20.70 -12.02
CA GLN A 284 3.56 -21.17 -12.43
C GLN A 284 2.83 -21.76 -11.23
N GLY A 285 1.53 -21.44 -11.08
CA GLY A 285 0.67 -21.95 -10.02
C GLY A 285 0.30 -20.91 -8.96
N ALA A 286 0.22 -21.36 -7.71
CA ALA A 286 -0.03 -20.52 -6.54
C ALA A 286 1.18 -20.56 -5.59
N PHE A 287 1.35 -19.49 -4.82
CA PHE A 287 2.44 -19.31 -3.87
C PHE A 287 1.92 -19.42 -2.43
N ASN A 288 2.62 -20.17 -1.58
CA ASN A 288 2.34 -20.23 -0.15
C ASN A 288 2.97 -19.02 0.53
N ILE A 289 2.14 -18.11 1.03
CA ILE A 289 2.55 -16.95 1.81
C ILE A 289 1.75 -16.89 3.12
N ALA A 290 2.23 -16.13 4.11
CA ALA A 290 1.47 -15.84 5.33
C ALA A 290 1.03 -14.37 5.31
N VAL A 291 -0.22 -14.09 5.70
CA VAL A 291 -0.70 -12.72 5.98
C VAL A 291 -1.12 -12.63 7.43
N VAL A 292 -0.56 -11.70 8.18
CA VAL A 292 -0.72 -11.58 9.64
C VAL A 292 -0.81 -10.12 10.09
N GLY A 293 -1.45 -9.89 11.24
CA GLY A 293 -1.73 -8.55 11.78
C GLY A 293 -3.14 -8.06 11.44
N GLU A 294 -3.30 -6.76 11.17
CA GLU A 294 -4.58 -6.07 10.96
C GLU A 294 -5.19 -6.32 9.56
N VAL A 295 -5.59 -7.58 9.34
CA VAL A 295 -6.44 -8.04 8.22
C VAL A 295 -7.69 -8.74 8.75
N THR A 296 -8.70 -8.91 7.89
CA THR A 296 -9.94 -9.61 8.22
C THR A 296 -9.69 -11.04 8.67
N SER A 297 -8.89 -11.78 7.91
CA SER A 297 -8.50 -13.17 8.19
C SER A 297 -6.98 -13.32 8.14
N PRO A 298 -6.27 -13.35 9.29
CA PRO A 298 -4.84 -13.67 9.32
C PRO A 298 -4.62 -15.20 9.22
N GLY A 299 -3.64 -15.63 8.44
CA GLY A 299 -3.34 -17.05 8.22
C GLY A 299 -2.35 -17.32 7.07
N PRO A 300 -2.07 -18.61 6.78
CA PRO A 300 -1.40 -19.03 5.55
C PRO A 300 -2.37 -19.01 4.36
N TYR A 301 -1.88 -18.63 3.19
CA TYR A 301 -2.67 -18.49 1.97
C TYR A 301 -1.91 -18.98 0.73
N GLU A 302 -2.61 -19.72 -0.13
CA GLU A 302 -2.17 -20.00 -1.50
C GLU A 302 -2.65 -18.87 -2.42
N VAL A 303 -1.74 -18.00 -2.86
CA VAL A 303 -2.06 -16.85 -3.73
C VAL A 303 -1.72 -17.18 -5.19
N PRO A 304 -2.71 -17.31 -6.10
CA PRO A 304 -2.46 -17.69 -7.50
C PRO A 304 -1.80 -16.58 -8.30
N VAL A 305 -0.95 -16.93 -9.28
CA VAL A 305 -0.41 -15.92 -10.22
C VAL A 305 -1.53 -15.36 -11.09
N SER A 306 -1.71 -14.04 -11.08
CA SER A 306 -2.67 -13.33 -11.94
C SER A 306 -2.33 -13.46 -13.43
N THR A 307 -3.35 -13.61 -14.29
CA THR A 307 -3.20 -13.76 -15.75
C THR A 307 -2.30 -12.68 -16.36
N GLY A 308 -1.26 -13.10 -17.10
CA GLY A 308 -0.30 -12.18 -17.72
C GLY A 308 0.77 -11.62 -16.76
N LYS A 309 0.85 -12.11 -15.53
CA LYS A 309 1.97 -11.89 -14.60
C LYS A 309 2.74 -13.20 -14.38
N ARG A 310 3.94 -13.09 -13.80
CA ARG A 310 4.79 -14.24 -13.37
C ARG A 310 4.79 -14.48 -11.87
N PHE A 311 4.28 -13.53 -11.09
CA PHE A 311 4.30 -13.53 -9.62
C PHE A 311 3.02 -12.90 -9.08
N PRO A 312 2.46 -13.39 -7.95
CA PRO A 312 1.39 -12.72 -7.25
C PRO A 312 1.90 -11.42 -6.62
N ARG A 313 0.96 -10.55 -6.22
CA ARG A 313 1.23 -9.20 -5.74
C ARG A 313 0.78 -9.00 -4.30
N LEU A 314 1.42 -8.08 -3.58
CA LEU A 314 1.08 -7.75 -2.19
C LEU A 314 -0.42 -7.40 -2.03
N THR A 315 -0.95 -6.56 -2.91
CA THR A 315 -2.38 -6.19 -2.91
C THR A 315 -3.29 -7.41 -3.12
N GLN A 316 -2.88 -8.37 -3.95
CA GLN A 316 -3.61 -9.60 -4.20
C GLN A 316 -3.63 -10.51 -2.96
N ALA A 317 -2.50 -10.65 -2.25
CA ALA A 317 -2.43 -11.41 -0.99
C ALA A 317 -3.32 -10.79 0.10
N ILE A 318 -3.34 -9.46 0.21
CA ILE A 318 -4.24 -8.74 1.13
C ILE A 318 -5.72 -8.99 0.78
N GLY A 319 -6.07 -8.99 -0.52
CA GLY A 319 -7.42 -9.34 -0.97
C GLY A 319 -7.82 -10.78 -0.61
N VAL A 320 -6.90 -11.75 -0.77
CA VAL A 320 -7.14 -13.16 -0.38
C VAL A 320 -7.25 -13.33 1.13
N ALA A 321 -6.60 -12.48 1.93
CA ALA A 321 -6.78 -12.39 3.39
C ALA A 321 -8.07 -11.65 3.83
N GLY A 322 -8.95 -11.29 2.88
CA GLY A 322 -10.22 -10.62 3.14
C GLY A 322 -10.11 -9.11 3.38
N GLY A 323 -8.99 -8.48 3.03
CA GLY A 323 -8.75 -7.03 3.15
C GLY A 323 -8.12 -6.60 4.49
N ILE A 324 -7.69 -5.33 4.54
CA ILE A 324 -7.14 -4.68 5.74
C ILE A 324 -8.25 -4.07 6.62
N THR A 325 -8.06 -4.10 7.94
CA THR A 325 -8.96 -3.41 8.88
C THR A 325 -8.71 -1.90 8.86
N GLN A 326 -9.65 -1.11 9.37
CA GLN A 326 -9.49 0.34 9.54
C GLN A 326 -8.51 0.72 10.66
N ALA A 327 -7.96 -0.26 11.39
CA ALA A 327 -6.93 -0.09 12.41
C ALA A 327 -5.51 -0.41 11.89
N ALA A 328 -5.38 -0.82 10.63
CA ALA A 328 -4.11 -1.14 9.99
C ALA A 328 -3.20 0.09 9.81
N GLU A 329 -1.92 -0.03 10.18
CA GLU A 329 -0.88 0.95 9.88
C GLU A 329 -0.36 0.78 8.45
N VAL A 330 -1.17 1.23 7.50
CA VAL A 330 -0.94 1.11 6.05
C VAL A 330 0.34 1.76 5.53
N ARG A 331 0.98 2.66 6.30
CA ARG A 331 2.25 3.29 5.89
C ARG A 331 3.49 2.46 6.18
N LYS A 332 3.33 1.39 6.96
CA LYS A 332 4.44 0.55 7.44
C LYS A 332 4.12 -0.94 7.37
N VAL A 333 3.52 -1.36 6.25
CA VAL A 333 3.32 -2.79 5.96
C VAL A 333 4.68 -3.43 5.71
N GLU A 334 4.96 -4.55 6.37
CA GLU A 334 6.24 -5.26 6.30
C GLU A 334 6.07 -6.55 5.51
N VAL A 335 6.82 -6.75 4.42
CA VAL A 335 7.00 -8.08 3.81
C VAL A 335 8.33 -8.65 4.27
N ARG A 336 8.27 -9.72 5.06
CA ARG A 336 9.43 -10.43 5.60
C ARG A 336 9.75 -11.61 4.69
N ARG A 337 10.93 -11.55 4.06
CA ARG A 337 11.37 -12.47 3.01
C ARG A 337 12.67 -13.14 3.41
N ARG A 338 12.74 -14.47 3.36
CA ARG A 338 13.99 -15.21 3.57
C ARG A 338 14.79 -15.21 2.27
N VAL A 339 15.96 -14.57 2.27
CA VAL A 339 16.87 -14.55 1.11
C VAL A 339 17.76 -15.79 1.09
N ALA A 340 18.35 -16.12 -0.06
CA ALA A 340 19.16 -17.34 -0.25
C ALA A 340 20.40 -17.44 0.67
N SER A 341 20.85 -16.33 1.27
CA SER A 341 21.89 -16.31 2.31
C SER A 341 21.43 -16.82 3.69
N GLY A 342 20.14 -17.16 3.84
CA GLY A 342 19.53 -17.60 5.10
C GLY A 342 19.10 -16.45 6.02
N GLN A 343 19.39 -15.20 5.66
CA GLN A 343 18.91 -14.03 6.39
C GLN A 343 17.46 -13.69 6.04
N GLU A 344 16.77 -12.97 6.92
CA GLU A 344 15.43 -12.44 6.67
C GLU A 344 15.52 -10.94 6.39
N GLN A 345 15.12 -10.54 5.18
CA GLN A 345 14.99 -9.13 4.80
C GLN A 345 13.57 -8.65 5.10
N VAL A 346 13.45 -7.52 5.79
CA VAL A 346 12.17 -6.82 6.00
C VAL A 346 12.03 -5.71 4.96
N LEU A 347 10.98 -5.77 4.15
CA LEU A 347 10.61 -4.76 3.17
C LEU A 347 9.47 -3.91 3.74
N SER A 348 9.79 -2.69 4.20
CA SER A 348 8.77 -1.72 4.66
C SER A 348 8.15 -1.01 3.45
N LEU A 349 6.83 -1.00 3.39
CA LEU A 349 6.03 -0.52 2.24
C LEU A 349 4.89 0.38 2.73
N ASN A 350 4.57 1.38 1.92
CA ASN A 350 3.58 2.41 2.22
C ASN A 350 2.37 2.29 1.28
N LEU A 351 1.37 1.49 1.67
CA LEU A 351 0.14 1.31 0.88
C LEU A 351 -0.73 2.57 0.83
N TRP A 352 -0.53 3.55 1.74
CA TRP A 352 -1.17 4.87 1.60
C TRP A 352 -0.69 5.61 0.34
N ASP A 353 0.59 5.46 -0.04
CA ASP A 353 1.11 6.05 -1.28
C ASP A 353 0.63 5.30 -2.52
N LEU A 354 0.38 3.99 -2.42
CA LEU A 354 -0.32 3.24 -3.48
C LEU A 354 -1.75 3.78 -3.69
N LEU A 355 -2.51 3.95 -2.62
CA LEU A 355 -3.90 4.42 -2.67
C LEU A 355 -4.04 5.88 -3.10
N GLN A 356 -3.22 6.78 -2.57
CA GLN A 356 -3.34 8.24 -2.78
C GLN A 356 -2.58 8.74 -4.01
N LYS A 357 -1.46 8.12 -4.38
CA LYS A 357 -0.58 8.58 -5.48
C LYS A 357 -0.55 7.61 -6.67
N GLY A 358 -1.13 6.42 -6.53
CA GLY A 358 -0.96 5.35 -7.50
C GLY A 358 0.46 4.79 -7.55
N ASP A 359 1.24 4.89 -6.45
CA ASP A 359 2.64 4.43 -6.44
C ASP A 359 2.74 2.89 -6.50
N LEU A 360 2.83 2.39 -7.72
CA LEU A 360 2.96 0.98 -8.04
C LEU A 360 4.24 0.33 -7.49
N SER A 361 5.24 1.09 -7.01
CA SER A 361 6.45 0.51 -6.40
C SER A 361 6.16 -0.14 -5.03
N GLN A 362 5.08 0.28 -4.36
CA GLN A 362 4.63 -0.26 -3.07
C GLN A 362 3.95 -1.63 -3.22
N ASP A 363 3.38 -1.92 -4.40
CA ASP A 363 2.78 -3.21 -4.74
C ASP A 363 3.84 -4.19 -5.29
N ILE A 364 4.64 -4.75 -4.38
CA ILE A 364 5.75 -5.63 -4.74
C ILE A 364 5.27 -7.02 -5.23
N PRO A 365 6.06 -7.69 -6.08
CA PRO A 365 5.88 -9.12 -6.33
C PRO A 365 6.29 -9.94 -5.09
N LEU A 366 5.49 -10.95 -4.75
CA LEU A 366 5.75 -11.87 -3.64
C LEU A 366 6.58 -13.09 -4.09
N GLN A 367 7.19 -13.76 -3.12
CA GLN A 367 7.97 -14.99 -3.25
C GLN A 367 7.43 -16.08 -2.31
N GLU A 368 7.83 -17.33 -2.56
CA GLU A 368 7.40 -18.48 -1.77
C GLU A 368 7.91 -18.38 -0.34
N GLY A 369 7.02 -18.51 0.65
CA GLY A 369 7.33 -18.36 2.07
C GLY A 369 7.45 -16.91 2.56
N ASP A 370 7.10 -15.89 1.75
CA ASP A 370 6.97 -14.52 2.24
C ASP A 370 5.93 -14.42 3.37
N THR A 371 6.24 -13.63 4.40
CA THR A 371 5.29 -13.26 5.46
C THR A 371 4.95 -11.78 5.36
N VAL A 372 3.71 -11.46 5.00
CA VAL A 372 3.15 -10.11 5.00
C VAL A 372 2.62 -9.80 6.40
N PHE A 373 3.18 -8.78 7.04
CA PHE A 373 2.74 -8.28 8.34
C PHE A 373 2.17 -6.87 8.21
N ILE A 374 0.93 -6.70 8.66
CA ILE A 374 0.20 -5.44 8.70
C ILE A 374 0.12 -5.00 10.17
N PRO A 375 0.98 -4.09 10.66
CA PRO A 375 0.95 -3.67 12.06
C PRO A 375 -0.34 -2.91 12.42
N THR A 376 -0.69 -2.89 13.70
CA THR A 376 -1.76 -2.01 14.21
C THR A 376 -1.28 -0.56 14.29
N THR A 377 -2.12 0.42 13.94
CA THR A 377 -1.80 1.83 14.16
C THR A 377 -1.95 2.22 15.64
N THR A 378 -0.98 2.96 16.17
CA THR A 378 -0.96 3.39 17.58
C THR A 378 -1.88 4.57 17.87
N ALA A 379 -2.30 5.32 16.85
CA ALA A 379 -3.20 6.47 16.97
C ALA A 379 -4.15 6.54 15.76
N LEU A 380 -5.42 6.20 15.97
CA LEU A 380 -6.40 6.08 14.89
C LEU A 380 -6.77 7.44 14.27
N ASN A 381 -6.27 7.73 13.07
CA ASN A 381 -6.71 8.87 12.27
C ASN A 381 -8.08 8.56 11.62
N ARG A 382 -9.17 9.11 12.17
CA ARG A 382 -10.55 8.80 11.73
C ARG A 382 -10.84 9.16 10.25
N VAL A 383 -10.20 10.21 9.71
CA VAL A 383 -10.35 10.62 8.30
C VAL A 383 -9.64 9.64 7.36
N GLU A 384 -8.56 9.02 7.83
CA GLU A 384 -7.87 7.96 7.10
C GLU A 384 -8.58 6.62 7.23
N ALA A 385 -9.04 6.24 8.42
CA ALA A 385 -9.83 5.04 8.66
C ALA A 385 -11.09 4.96 7.75
N THR A 386 -11.78 6.09 7.55
CA THR A 386 -12.94 6.21 6.64
C THR A 386 -12.54 6.14 5.16
N GLN A 387 -11.39 6.71 4.76
CA GLN A 387 -10.86 6.56 3.39
C GLN A 387 -10.35 5.14 3.10
N LEU A 388 -9.74 4.46 4.09
CA LEU A 388 -9.34 3.06 3.98
C LEU A 388 -10.55 2.14 3.83
N ALA A 389 -11.62 2.35 4.59
CA ALA A 389 -12.87 1.60 4.48
C ALA A 389 -13.58 1.74 3.12
N ALA A 390 -13.31 2.82 2.37
CA ALA A 390 -13.82 3.04 1.01
C ALA A 390 -12.84 2.57 -0.09
N SER A 391 -11.66 2.03 0.27
CA SER A 391 -10.60 1.65 -0.67
C SER A 391 -10.77 0.24 -1.24
N SER A 392 -10.12 -0.06 -2.37
CA SER A 392 -10.08 -1.42 -2.93
C SER A 392 -9.19 -2.41 -2.15
N LEU A 393 -8.68 -2.02 -0.98
CA LEU A 393 -7.97 -2.89 -0.04
C LEU A 393 -8.77 -3.13 1.25
N ALA A 394 -9.91 -2.47 1.42
CA ALA A 394 -10.74 -2.56 2.62
C ALA A 394 -11.16 -4.00 2.93
N ALA A 395 -11.35 -4.29 4.22
CA ALA A 395 -12.11 -5.45 4.67
C ALA A 395 -13.50 -5.51 4.01
N GLU A 396 -13.92 -6.70 3.57
CA GLU A 396 -15.30 -6.90 3.11
C GLU A 396 -16.29 -6.70 4.27
N ILE A 397 -17.44 -6.10 3.98
CA ILE A 397 -18.38 -5.60 5.00
C ILE A 397 -19.29 -6.73 5.47
N GLU A 398 -18.81 -7.51 6.43
CA GLU A 398 -19.59 -8.54 7.12
C GLU A 398 -20.39 -7.97 8.32
N PRO A 399 -21.47 -8.66 8.77
CA PRO A 399 -22.18 -8.31 10.00
C PRO A 399 -21.31 -8.55 11.24
N ILE A 400 -20.84 -7.48 11.88
CA ILE A 400 -20.00 -7.57 13.07
C ILE A 400 -20.82 -7.80 14.34
N LYS A 401 -20.20 -8.39 15.36
CA LYS A 401 -20.73 -8.49 16.72
C LYS A 401 -20.01 -7.49 17.62
N VAL A 402 -20.77 -6.66 18.31
CA VAL A 402 -20.29 -5.64 19.25
C VAL A 402 -21.09 -5.70 20.54
N THR A 403 -20.57 -5.13 21.63
CA THR A 403 -21.29 -5.01 22.90
C THR A 403 -21.58 -3.55 23.18
N VAL A 404 -22.82 -3.18 23.50
CA VAL A 404 -23.20 -1.82 23.90
C VAL A 404 -23.56 -1.82 25.39
N VAL A 405 -22.91 -0.97 26.18
CA VAL A 405 -23.04 -0.91 27.64
C VAL A 405 -23.13 0.53 28.15
N GLY A 406 -23.67 0.69 29.36
CA GLY A 406 -23.90 2.00 29.97
C GLY A 406 -25.30 2.56 29.65
N GLU A 407 -25.39 3.87 29.47
CA GLU A 407 -26.61 4.67 29.40
C GLU A 407 -27.30 4.55 28.03
N VAL A 408 -27.87 3.38 27.73
CA VAL A 408 -28.68 3.08 26.54
C VAL A 408 -29.95 2.31 26.92
N VAL A 409 -30.97 2.33 26.06
CA VAL A 409 -32.29 1.71 26.37
C VAL A 409 -32.18 0.20 26.62
N ARG A 410 -31.30 -0.52 25.89
CA ARG A 410 -31.05 -1.95 26.09
C ARG A 410 -29.55 -2.25 26.00
N PRO A 411 -28.81 -2.29 27.13
CA PRO A 411 -27.43 -2.79 27.15
C PRO A 411 -27.37 -4.27 26.74
N GLY A 412 -26.33 -4.68 26.01
CA GLY A 412 -26.13 -6.07 25.60
C GLY A 412 -25.27 -6.27 24.36
N PRO A 413 -25.06 -7.54 23.94
CA PRO A 413 -24.39 -7.89 22.69
C PRO A 413 -25.34 -7.75 21.50
N TYR A 414 -24.88 -7.10 20.43
CA TYR A 414 -25.63 -6.85 19.21
C TYR A 414 -24.85 -7.28 17.96
N THR A 415 -25.58 -7.68 16.92
CA THR A 415 -25.00 -7.83 15.58
C THR A 415 -25.37 -6.58 14.78
N VAL A 416 -24.36 -5.89 14.25
CA VAL A 416 -24.51 -4.64 13.50
C VAL A 416 -24.08 -4.89 12.07
N THR A 417 -25.04 -4.89 11.17
CA THR A 417 -24.79 -4.75 9.74
C THR A 417 -24.53 -3.28 9.43
N GLY A 418 -23.39 -2.98 8.81
CA GLY A 418 -23.22 -1.70 8.13
C GLY A 418 -24.32 -1.49 7.08
N ALA A 419 -24.62 -0.24 6.75
CA ALA A 419 -25.76 0.09 5.89
C ALA A 419 -25.54 -0.39 4.45
N THR A 420 -25.97 -1.61 4.16
CA THR A 420 -26.22 -2.04 2.78
C THR A 420 -27.14 -1.02 2.11
N ALA A 421 -26.77 -0.56 0.92
CA ALA A 421 -27.60 0.35 0.15
C ALA A 421 -28.95 -0.34 -0.13
N SER A 422 -29.97 0.01 0.65
CA SER A 422 -31.21 -0.75 0.70
C SER A 422 -31.87 -0.77 -0.67
N ALA A 423 -32.20 -1.98 -1.14
CA ALA A 423 -32.84 -2.22 -2.43
C ALA A 423 -34.33 -1.82 -2.39
N THR A 424 -34.61 -0.54 -2.17
CA THR A 424 -35.95 0.03 -1.94
C THR A 424 -36.31 1.14 -2.93
N SER A 425 -35.77 1.10 -4.14
CA SER A 425 -36.28 1.85 -5.30
C SER A 425 -35.80 1.25 -6.63
N ALA A 426 -36.43 0.16 -7.07
CA ALA A 426 -36.15 -0.47 -8.36
C ALA A 426 -36.83 0.27 -9.54
N ASP A 427 -36.65 1.60 -9.62
CA ASP A 427 -36.99 2.39 -10.82
C ASP A 427 -36.16 3.70 -10.90
N SER A 428 -34.94 3.61 -11.41
CA SER A 428 -34.17 4.77 -11.87
C SER A 428 -33.13 4.36 -12.92
N VAL A 429 -33.47 4.49 -14.20
CA VAL A 429 -32.60 4.15 -15.33
C VAL A 429 -31.65 5.30 -15.65
N GLY A 430 -30.34 5.03 -15.65
CA GLY A 430 -29.32 5.87 -16.31
C GLY A 430 -28.38 6.65 -15.38
N GLY A 431 -27.30 6.00 -14.94
CA GLY A 431 -26.26 6.65 -14.13
C GLY A 431 -25.07 5.73 -13.88
N GLY A 432 -24.18 5.57 -14.87
CA GLY A 432 -23.01 4.69 -14.76
C GLY A 432 -21.90 5.26 -13.88
N GLY A 433 -22.04 5.16 -12.57
CA GLY A 433 -21.02 5.54 -11.59
C GLY A 433 -21.07 4.68 -10.34
N SER A 434 -20.08 3.79 -10.16
CA SER A 434 -19.97 2.93 -8.97
C SER A 434 -19.41 3.74 -7.79
N GLY A 435 -20.29 4.50 -7.14
CA GLY A 435 -19.94 5.35 -6.01
C GLY A 435 -19.87 4.57 -4.70
N SER A 436 -18.70 3.99 -4.39
CA SER A 436 -18.39 3.45 -3.07
C SER A 436 -18.25 4.58 -2.04
N GLY A 437 -19.38 5.10 -1.56
CA GLY A 437 -19.41 6.06 -0.46
C GLY A 437 -19.06 5.40 0.88
N PRO A 438 -18.53 6.14 1.87
CA PRO A 438 -18.12 5.60 3.17
C PRO A 438 -19.30 5.17 4.07
N GLY A 439 -20.54 5.20 3.59
CA GLY A 439 -21.75 4.96 4.39
C GLY A 439 -22.07 3.48 4.68
N ASN A 440 -21.39 2.53 4.02
CA ASN A 440 -21.79 1.12 4.11
C ASN A 440 -21.18 0.37 5.30
N ALA A 441 -20.20 0.93 6.01
CA ALA A 441 -19.55 0.28 7.15
C ALA A 441 -20.42 0.36 8.43
N PRO A 442 -20.29 -0.60 9.38
CA PRO A 442 -20.97 -0.53 10.67
C PRO A 442 -20.37 0.59 11.56
N THR A 443 -21.20 1.41 12.20
CA THR A 443 -20.76 2.57 12.99
C THR A 443 -21.37 2.64 14.39
N VAL A 444 -20.80 3.49 15.27
CA VAL A 444 -21.25 3.68 16.66
C VAL A 444 -22.73 4.07 16.72
N THR A 445 -23.20 5.01 15.89
CA THR A 445 -24.62 5.41 15.88
C THR A 445 -25.54 4.26 15.51
N GLN A 446 -25.15 3.40 14.57
CA GLN A 446 -25.93 2.23 14.16
C GLN A 446 -26.00 1.19 15.29
N ALA A 447 -24.89 0.93 15.99
CA ALA A 447 -24.88 0.04 17.16
C ALA A 447 -25.79 0.53 18.28
N ILE A 448 -25.75 1.84 18.57
CA ILE A 448 -26.63 2.51 19.53
C ILE A 448 -28.11 2.40 19.10
N GLN A 449 -28.42 2.60 17.82
CA GLN A 449 -29.79 2.43 17.28
C GLN A 449 -30.31 0.98 17.48
N VAL A 450 -29.48 -0.03 17.21
CA VAL A 450 -29.84 -1.45 17.44
C VAL A 450 -30.05 -1.73 18.93
N ALA A 451 -29.23 -1.15 19.81
CA ALA A 451 -29.42 -1.14 21.26
C ALA A 451 -30.70 -0.39 21.73
N GLY A 452 -31.46 0.23 20.82
CA GLY A 452 -32.71 0.93 21.12
C GLY A 452 -32.55 2.43 21.35
N GLY A 453 -31.33 2.97 21.19
CA GLY A 453 -30.99 4.38 21.31
C GLY A 453 -30.29 4.74 22.62
N ILE A 454 -29.68 5.94 22.63
CA ILE A 454 -29.30 6.64 23.87
C ILE A 454 -30.54 7.08 24.67
N THR A 455 -30.34 7.41 25.94
CA THR A 455 -31.33 8.11 26.76
C THR A 455 -31.02 9.61 26.80
N GLN A 456 -31.91 10.39 27.42
CA GLN A 456 -31.72 11.81 27.72
C GLN A 456 -30.79 12.06 28.93
N SER A 457 -30.21 10.99 29.52
CA SER A 457 -29.20 11.04 30.59
C SER A 457 -27.78 10.68 30.12
N SER A 458 -27.60 10.28 28.85
CA SER A 458 -26.28 9.91 28.29
C SER A 458 -25.37 11.13 28.08
N ASP A 459 -24.11 11.06 28.50
CA ASP A 459 -23.08 11.95 27.92
C ASP A 459 -22.60 11.34 26.61
N ILE A 460 -22.86 12.06 25.52
CA ILE A 460 -22.49 11.63 24.17
C ILE A 460 -21.19 12.26 23.65
N ARG A 461 -20.48 13.01 24.50
CA ARG A 461 -19.18 13.64 24.19
C ARG A 461 -17.99 12.73 24.49
N THR A 462 -18.12 11.90 25.52
CA THR A 462 -17.05 11.04 26.06
C THR A 462 -17.36 9.54 25.88
N ILE A 463 -18.12 9.18 24.83
CA ILE A 463 -18.39 7.78 24.49
C ILE A 463 -17.07 7.07 24.18
N LYS A 464 -16.91 5.83 24.67
CA LYS A 464 -15.68 5.05 24.52
C LYS A 464 -15.93 3.78 23.74
N VAL A 465 -15.23 3.62 22.62
CA VAL A 465 -15.12 2.34 21.92
C VAL A 465 -13.84 1.66 22.37
N GLN A 466 -13.97 0.59 23.14
CA GLN A 466 -12.87 -0.30 23.52
C GLN A 466 -12.75 -1.41 22.48
N ARG A 467 -11.64 -1.37 21.74
CA ARG A 467 -11.31 -2.30 20.66
C ARG A 467 -10.18 -3.22 21.09
N GLN A 468 -10.36 -4.53 20.90
CA GLN A 468 -9.25 -5.48 21.03
C GLN A 468 -8.53 -5.59 19.68
N THR A 469 -7.25 -5.18 19.64
CA THR A 469 -6.41 -5.30 18.44
C THR A 469 -6.08 -6.76 18.13
N ARG A 470 -5.65 -7.06 16.90
CA ARG A 470 -5.14 -8.41 16.55
C ARG A 470 -3.85 -8.77 17.30
N GLU A 471 -3.15 -7.77 17.84
CA GLU A 471 -1.99 -7.94 18.73
C GLU A 471 -2.40 -8.22 20.20
N GLY A 472 -3.70 -8.18 20.52
CA GLY A 472 -4.25 -8.50 21.83
C GLY A 472 -4.26 -7.35 22.84
N SER A 473 -3.81 -6.16 22.44
CA SER A 473 -3.91 -4.94 23.24
C SER A 473 -5.32 -4.34 23.18
N LEU A 474 -5.71 -3.58 24.20
CA LEU A 474 -6.94 -2.79 24.19
C LEU A 474 -6.62 -1.37 23.73
N GLN A 475 -7.25 -0.95 22.64
CA GLN A 475 -7.27 0.43 22.15
C GLN A 475 -8.57 1.09 22.60
N GLU A 476 -8.49 2.18 23.35
CA GLU A 476 -9.66 2.99 23.73
C GLU A 476 -9.77 4.20 22.79
N ILE A 477 -10.91 4.32 22.11
CA ILE A 477 -11.21 5.37 21.14
C ILE A 477 -12.34 6.23 21.71
N GLU A 478 -12.05 7.50 21.99
CA GLU A 478 -13.05 8.48 22.42
C GLU A 478 -13.87 9.00 21.22
N VAL A 479 -15.16 9.24 21.44
CA VAL A 479 -16.17 9.50 20.40
C VAL A 479 -17.11 10.62 20.86
N ASP A 480 -17.17 11.71 20.09
CA ASP A 480 -18.03 12.87 20.36
C ASP A 480 -19.22 12.92 19.38
N LEU A 481 -20.32 12.23 19.72
CA LEU A 481 -21.56 12.31 18.95
C LEU A 481 -22.32 13.62 19.19
N TRP A 482 -21.92 14.47 20.14
CA TRP A 482 -22.47 15.84 20.26
C TRP A 482 -21.95 16.72 19.13
N SER A 483 -20.66 16.61 18.80
CA SER A 483 -20.05 17.22 17.61
C SER A 483 -20.73 16.72 16.32
N LEU A 484 -21.03 15.42 16.20
CA LEU A 484 -21.86 14.89 15.10
C LEU A 484 -23.24 15.57 15.04
N LEU A 485 -23.98 15.61 16.16
CA LEU A 485 -25.34 16.15 16.25
C LEU A 485 -25.39 17.65 15.93
N LYS A 486 -24.41 18.43 16.40
CA LYS A 486 -24.37 19.90 16.27
C LYS A 486 -23.76 20.40 14.97
N THR A 487 -22.78 19.69 14.41
CA THR A 487 -21.99 20.17 13.25
C THR A 487 -22.16 19.32 11.99
N GLY A 488 -22.75 18.13 12.11
CA GLY A 488 -22.80 17.15 11.03
C GLY A 488 -21.45 16.47 10.76
N ASN A 489 -20.49 16.54 11.70
CA ASN A 489 -19.17 15.93 11.53
C ASN A 489 -19.24 14.39 11.57
N VAL A 490 -19.49 13.77 10.42
CA VAL A 490 -19.53 12.31 10.23
C VAL A 490 -18.23 11.59 10.61
N SER A 491 -17.10 12.28 10.76
CA SER A 491 -15.85 11.64 11.20
C SER A 491 -15.83 11.29 12.70
N GLU A 492 -16.80 11.77 13.49
CA GLU A 492 -17.01 11.30 14.87
C GLU A 492 -17.70 9.94 14.94
N ASP A 493 -18.50 9.55 13.94
CA ASP A 493 -19.20 8.25 13.94
C ASP A 493 -18.23 7.12 13.55
N VAL A 494 -17.44 6.67 14.53
CA VAL A 494 -16.35 5.71 14.35
C VAL A 494 -16.86 4.41 13.73
N ILE A 495 -16.14 3.95 12.70
CA ILE A 495 -16.35 2.63 12.10
C ILE A 495 -15.94 1.56 13.12
N LEU A 496 -16.86 0.65 13.39
CA LEU A 496 -16.74 -0.44 14.35
C LEU A 496 -16.07 -1.69 13.74
N GLN A 497 -15.55 -2.54 14.61
CA GLN A 497 -14.92 -3.81 14.27
C GLN A 497 -15.47 -4.95 15.14
N GLN A 498 -15.19 -6.18 14.70
CA GLN A 498 -15.60 -7.41 15.37
C GLN A 498 -15.05 -7.49 16.80
N GLY A 499 -15.94 -7.49 17.80
CA GLY A 499 -15.60 -7.55 19.22
C GLY A 499 -15.52 -6.20 19.94
N ASP A 500 -15.71 -5.07 19.25
CA ASP A 500 -15.73 -3.75 19.88
C ASP A 500 -16.78 -3.68 21.02
N THR A 501 -16.41 -3.02 22.12
CA THR A 501 -17.30 -2.70 23.24
C THR A 501 -17.50 -1.19 23.32
N ILE A 502 -18.74 -0.74 23.17
CA ILE A 502 -19.15 0.66 23.18
C ILE A 502 -19.72 0.98 24.57
N PHE A 503 -19.01 1.82 25.31
CA PHE A 503 -19.42 2.33 26.61
C PHE A 503 -19.99 3.75 26.46
N VAL A 504 -21.27 3.90 26.81
CA VAL A 504 -21.97 5.19 26.83
C VAL A 504 -22.08 5.66 28.29
N PRO A 505 -21.35 6.70 28.72
CA PRO A 505 -21.44 7.21 30.09
C PRO A 505 -22.79 7.88 30.37
N THR A 506 -23.22 7.82 31.63
CA THR A 506 -24.28 8.70 32.17
C THR A 506 -23.66 10.07 32.51
N ALA A 507 -24.30 11.16 32.11
CA ALA A 507 -23.80 12.52 32.36
C ALA A 507 -24.04 12.98 33.80
N GLU A 508 -23.08 13.67 34.42
CA GLU A 508 -23.22 14.23 35.78
C GLU A 508 -24.34 15.30 35.87
N ALA A 509 -24.49 16.11 34.81
CA ALA A 509 -25.54 17.11 34.66
C ALA A 509 -25.87 17.36 33.18
N ILE A 510 -27.16 17.45 32.85
CA ILE A 510 -27.67 17.76 31.51
C ILE A 510 -28.75 18.84 31.61
N THR A 511 -28.68 19.84 30.74
CA THR A 511 -29.65 20.95 30.70
C THR A 511 -31.01 20.52 30.08
N ALA A 512 -32.06 21.31 30.28
CA ALA A 512 -33.37 21.01 29.68
C ALA A 512 -33.34 21.08 28.13
N GLU A 513 -32.64 22.08 27.59
CA GLU A 513 -32.43 22.29 26.16
C GLU A 513 -31.63 21.12 25.54
N GLU A 514 -30.51 20.74 26.17
CA GLU A 514 -29.68 19.61 25.76
C GLU A 514 -30.44 18.28 25.77
N ALA A 515 -31.21 17.98 26.83
CA ALA A 515 -32.06 16.79 26.85
C ALA A 515 -33.11 16.78 25.73
N THR A 516 -33.61 17.95 25.34
CA THR A 516 -34.57 18.12 24.24
C THR A 516 -33.89 17.82 22.89
N GLU A 517 -32.66 18.27 22.70
CA GLU A 517 -31.86 18.00 21.50
C GLU A 517 -31.42 16.53 21.40
N LEU A 518 -30.94 15.93 22.51
CA LEU A 518 -30.63 14.51 22.61
C LEU A 518 -31.85 13.64 22.30
N ALA A 519 -33.04 14.04 22.76
CA ALA A 519 -34.31 13.38 22.46
C ALA A 519 -34.74 13.49 20.98
N SER A 520 -34.11 14.38 20.20
CA SER A 520 -34.39 14.55 18.76
C SER A 520 -33.38 13.86 17.83
N ALA A 521 -32.26 13.35 18.38
CA ALA A 521 -31.21 12.72 17.61
C ALA A 521 -31.66 11.40 16.94
N SER A 522 -31.14 11.11 15.75
CA SER A 522 -31.46 9.89 14.98
C SER A 522 -31.02 8.59 15.66
N PHE A 523 -30.13 8.67 16.64
CA PHE A 523 -29.64 7.57 17.49
C PHE A 523 -30.23 7.59 18.91
N SER A 524 -31.27 8.39 19.14
CA SER A 524 -32.02 8.44 20.41
C SER A 524 -33.12 7.38 20.49
N ALA A 525 -33.61 7.14 21.70
CA ALA A 525 -34.77 6.27 21.93
C ALA A 525 -36.02 6.78 21.19
N ALA A 526 -36.57 6.02 20.24
CA ALA A 526 -37.78 6.45 19.53
C ALA A 526 -39.05 6.47 20.41
N ILE A 527 -39.04 5.66 21.48
CA ILE A 527 -40.13 5.50 22.46
C ILE A 527 -39.48 5.50 23.85
N ILE A 528 -40.12 6.16 24.81
CA ILE A 528 -39.72 6.18 26.22
C ILE A 528 -40.87 5.68 27.10
N ASP A 529 -40.54 4.95 28.16
CA ASP A 529 -41.48 4.55 29.21
C ASP A 529 -41.56 5.66 30.28
N VAL A 530 -42.77 6.12 30.59
CA VAL A 530 -43.07 7.02 31.72
C VAL A 530 -44.17 6.43 32.60
N ASN A 531 -44.18 6.74 33.89
CA ASN A 531 -45.10 6.12 34.86
C ASN A 531 -46.18 7.10 35.30
N VAL A 532 -47.44 6.86 34.93
CA VAL A 532 -48.56 7.76 35.25
C VAL A 532 -49.38 7.17 36.40
N VAL A 533 -49.41 7.84 37.54
CA VAL A 533 -49.98 7.32 38.80
C VAL A 533 -50.97 8.29 39.42
N GLY A 534 -51.86 7.76 40.28
CA GLY A 534 -52.94 8.54 40.90
C GLY A 534 -54.24 8.49 40.09
N GLU A 535 -55.00 9.58 40.10
CA GLU A 535 -56.38 9.62 39.57
C GLU A 535 -56.45 9.86 38.05
N VAL A 536 -55.82 8.99 37.27
CA VAL A 536 -56.02 8.89 35.81
C VAL A 536 -56.94 7.73 35.45
N THR A 537 -57.50 7.74 34.24
CA THR A 537 -58.39 6.67 33.75
C THR A 537 -57.68 5.30 33.66
N ARG A 538 -56.38 5.27 33.33
CA ARG A 538 -55.53 4.07 33.26
C ARG A 538 -54.15 4.36 33.85
N PRO A 539 -53.93 4.17 35.16
CA PRO A 539 -52.61 4.33 35.78
C PRO A 539 -51.68 3.15 35.44
N GLY A 540 -50.38 3.42 35.40
CA GLY A 540 -49.32 2.46 35.08
C GLY A 540 -48.24 3.05 34.16
N ILE A 541 -47.41 2.17 33.60
CA ILE A 541 -46.41 2.55 32.60
C ILE A 541 -47.12 2.89 31.28
N VAL A 542 -46.71 3.99 30.67
CA VAL A 542 -47.24 4.56 29.44
C VAL A 542 -46.09 4.80 28.48
N GLN A 543 -46.22 4.31 27.24
CA GLN A 543 -45.25 4.54 26.17
C GLN A 543 -45.63 5.78 25.38
N VAL A 544 -44.68 6.71 25.30
CA VAL A 544 -44.75 7.96 24.52
C VAL A 544 -43.49 8.09 23.67
N ARG A 545 -43.49 9.02 22.71
CA ARG A 545 -42.27 9.33 21.94
C ARG A 545 -41.23 9.99 22.84
N ALA A 546 -39.95 9.85 22.52
CA ALA A 546 -38.96 10.77 23.07
C ALA A 546 -39.33 12.21 22.71
N ASN A 547 -39.03 13.13 23.65
CA ASN A 547 -39.46 14.53 23.58
C ASN A 547 -40.98 14.76 23.57
N ALA A 548 -41.79 13.76 23.93
CA ALA A 548 -43.23 13.97 24.06
C ALA A 548 -43.55 14.99 25.18
N PRO A 549 -44.50 15.92 24.98
CA PRO A 549 -44.96 16.80 26.04
C PRO A 549 -45.69 16.01 27.15
N LEU A 550 -45.60 16.49 28.38
CA LEU A 550 -46.27 15.89 29.55
C LEU A 550 -47.78 15.60 29.36
N ASN A 551 -48.48 16.41 28.56
CA ASN A 551 -49.89 16.20 28.25
C ASN A 551 -50.15 14.96 27.35
N GLU A 552 -49.20 14.52 26.53
CA GLU A 552 -49.32 13.31 25.68
C GLU A 552 -49.42 12.04 26.56
N ALA A 553 -48.56 11.91 27.57
CA ALA A 553 -48.61 10.79 28.51
C ALA A 553 -49.91 10.76 29.32
N LEU A 554 -50.43 11.92 29.74
CA LEU A 554 -51.72 12.02 30.41
C LEU A 554 -52.88 11.63 29.47
N LEU A 555 -52.85 12.02 28.20
CA LEU A 555 -53.84 11.60 27.20
C LEU A 555 -53.76 10.08 26.93
N ALA A 556 -52.55 9.52 26.83
CA ALA A 556 -52.33 8.08 26.67
C ALA A 556 -52.77 7.29 27.92
N ALA A 557 -52.62 7.84 29.14
CA ALA A 557 -53.25 7.32 30.37
C ALA A 557 -54.79 7.46 30.40
N GLY A 558 -55.42 7.95 29.32
CA GLY A 558 -56.87 8.14 29.22
C GLY A 558 -57.39 9.40 29.94
N GLY A 559 -56.50 10.34 30.26
CA GLY A 559 -56.80 11.62 30.91
C GLY A 559 -57.10 11.53 32.40
N PHE A 560 -57.31 12.70 33.00
CA PHE A 560 -57.78 12.89 34.37
C PHE A 560 -59.11 12.16 34.63
N ASP A 561 -59.24 11.44 35.76
CA ASP A 561 -60.52 10.88 36.20
C ASP A 561 -61.56 12.00 36.34
N LYS A 562 -62.67 11.87 35.60
CA LYS A 562 -63.69 12.91 35.48
C LYS A 562 -64.43 13.21 36.80
N ARG A 563 -64.35 12.34 37.80
CA ARG A 563 -65.05 12.45 39.09
C ARG A 563 -64.12 12.71 40.29
N ARG A 564 -62.87 12.25 40.23
CA ARG A 564 -61.96 12.17 41.40
C ARG A 564 -60.66 12.97 41.28
N ALA A 565 -60.24 13.32 40.07
CA ALA A 565 -58.93 13.94 39.85
C ALA A 565 -58.92 15.45 40.11
N ARG A 566 -57.79 15.98 40.57
CA ARG A 566 -57.43 17.39 40.48
C ARG A 566 -57.05 17.70 39.03
N ARG A 567 -57.98 18.27 38.26
CA ARG A 567 -57.74 18.64 36.86
C ARG A 567 -56.83 19.86 36.76
N GLY A 568 -56.05 19.95 35.68
CA GLY A 568 -55.25 21.13 35.34
C GLY A 568 -53.93 21.28 36.09
N SER A 569 -53.58 20.40 37.02
CA SER A 569 -52.23 20.37 37.60
C SER A 569 -51.81 18.98 38.03
N VAL A 570 -50.54 18.63 37.82
CA VAL A 570 -49.93 17.36 38.24
C VAL A 570 -48.61 17.62 38.96
N ASN A 571 -48.11 16.62 39.69
CA ASN A 571 -46.76 16.65 40.23
C ASN A 571 -45.88 15.76 39.35
N LEU A 572 -44.98 16.37 38.58
CA LEU A 572 -43.93 15.67 37.85
C LEU A 572 -42.80 15.36 38.83
N VAL A 573 -42.40 14.09 38.89
CA VAL A 573 -41.30 13.60 39.71
C VAL A 573 -40.26 12.99 38.79
N ARG A 574 -39.04 13.54 38.80
CA ARG A 574 -37.95 13.22 37.87
C ARG A 574 -36.71 12.82 38.65
N LEU A 575 -36.10 11.70 38.28
CA LEU A 575 -34.79 11.30 38.79
C LEU A 575 -33.72 12.09 38.02
N GLN A 576 -32.81 12.74 38.73
CA GLN A 576 -31.59 13.33 38.17
C GLN A 576 -30.46 12.30 38.19
N ALA A 577 -29.49 12.42 37.28
CA ALA A 577 -28.38 11.46 37.13
C ALA A 577 -27.51 11.32 38.41
N ASN A 578 -27.46 12.37 39.23
CA ASN A 578 -26.83 12.40 40.56
C ASN A 578 -27.63 11.63 41.65
N GLY A 579 -28.67 10.88 41.29
CA GLY A 579 -29.52 10.12 42.20
C GLY A 579 -30.55 10.96 42.99
N THR A 580 -30.55 12.29 42.86
CA THR A 580 -31.54 13.14 43.53
C THR A 580 -32.87 13.16 42.77
N VAL A 581 -33.97 13.41 43.49
CA VAL A 581 -35.32 13.41 42.93
C VAL A 581 -35.91 14.81 42.92
N GLU A 582 -36.08 15.37 41.72
CA GLU A 582 -36.77 16.63 41.51
C GLU A 582 -38.28 16.41 41.55
N LYS A 583 -39.00 17.31 42.23
CA LYS A 583 -40.48 17.29 42.33
C LYS A 583 -41.03 18.65 41.94
N ARG A 584 -41.61 18.77 40.75
CA ARG A 584 -42.15 20.01 40.17
C ARG A 584 -43.66 19.87 39.97
N LYS A 585 -44.45 20.77 40.58
CA LYS A 585 -45.87 20.92 40.23
C LYS A 585 -45.97 21.65 38.89
N VAL A 586 -46.68 21.05 37.94
CA VAL A 586 -46.89 21.55 36.57
C VAL A 586 -48.37 21.84 36.37
N GLU A 587 -48.71 22.96 35.71
CA GLU A 587 -50.10 23.31 35.38
C GLU A 587 -50.39 22.97 33.92
N VAL A 588 -51.18 21.91 33.69
CA VAL A 588 -51.22 21.18 32.42
C VAL A 588 -52.17 21.83 31.43
N ASP A 589 -51.65 22.21 30.26
CA ASP A 589 -52.41 22.78 29.16
C ASP A 589 -52.53 21.77 27.99
N PHE A 590 -53.74 21.29 27.71
CA PHE A 590 -54.00 20.37 26.59
C PHE A 590 -54.07 21.07 25.21
N THR A 591 -53.89 22.38 25.14
CA THR A 591 -53.91 23.17 23.88
C THR A 591 -52.52 23.64 23.46
N ALA A 592 -51.57 23.74 24.39
CA ALA A 592 -50.16 24.03 24.10
C ALA A 592 -49.35 22.78 23.73
N GLY A 593 -48.27 22.99 22.97
CA GLY A 593 -47.22 21.99 22.73
C GLY A 593 -46.25 21.88 23.92
N ILE A 594 -45.01 21.47 23.64
CA ILE A 594 -43.93 21.37 24.63
C ILE A 594 -43.60 22.77 25.19
N ASN A 595 -43.60 22.92 26.52
CA ASN A 595 -43.23 24.14 27.25
C ASN A 595 -42.87 23.77 28.70
N GLU A 596 -41.70 24.16 29.21
CA GLU A 596 -41.24 23.83 30.57
C GLU A 596 -42.16 24.32 31.71
N GLU A 597 -43.02 25.32 31.48
CA GLU A 597 -43.97 25.79 32.50
C GLU A 597 -45.22 24.89 32.64
N THR A 598 -45.76 24.41 31.52
CA THR A 598 -47.09 23.76 31.47
C THR A 598 -47.09 22.34 30.92
N ASN A 599 -46.17 22.02 30.01
CA ASN A 599 -46.05 20.75 29.30
C ASN A 599 -44.55 20.40 29.07
N PRO A 600 -43.75 20.22 30.14
CA PRO A 600 -42.32 19.97 29.99
C PRO A 600 -42.08 18.71 29.16
N ALA A 601 -40.94 18.67 28.46
CA ALA A 601 -40.53 17.51 27.69
C ALA A 601 -40.27 16.32 28.63
N LEU A 602 -40.88 15.17 28.33
CA LEU A 602 -40.75 13.96 29.13
C LEU A 602 -39.41 13.26 28.91
N ARG A 603 -38.88 12.67 29.98
CA ARG A 603 -37.68 11.85 30.03
C ARG A 603 -38.03 10.42 30.49
N PRO A 604 -37.24 9.40 30.13
CA PRO A 604 -37.40 8.03 30.61
C PRO A 604 -37.51 7.98 32.13
N ASN A 605 -38.42 7.15 32.64
CA ASN A 605 -38.69 6.98 34.07
C ASN A 605 -39.26 8.21 34.80
N ASP A 606 -39.67 9.28 34.10
CA ASP A 606 -40.49 10.34 34.68
C ASP A 606 -41.77 9.75 35.30
N VAL A 607 -42.11 10.18 36.52
CA VAL A 607 -43.33 9.77 37.22
C VAL A 607 -44.30 10.95 37.28
N ILE A 608 -45.47 10.81 36.66
CA ILE A 608 -46.51 11.84 36.62
C ILE A 608 -47.59 11.48 37.65
N ILE A 609 -47.68 12.25 38.74
CA ILE A 609 -48.60 12.02 39.85
C ILE A 609 -49.83 12.92 39.72
N VAL A 610 -51.02 12.32 39.63
CA VAL A 610 -52.32 13.01 39.54
C VAL A 610 -53.08 12.96 40.87
N ASP A 611 -53.15 14.10 41.54
CA ASP A 611 -53.79 14.28 42.85
C ASP A 611 -55.33 14.11 42.80
N ARG A 612 -55.95 13.91 43.98
CA ARG A 612 -57.40 13.92 44.17
C ARG A 612 -57.96 15.34 44.28
N SER A 613 -59.20 15.56 43.81
CA SER A 613 -59.96 16.79 44.04
C SER A 613 -60.80 16.72 45.32
N GLY A 614 -60.28 17.24 46.43
CA GLY A 614 -60.99 17.34 47.70
C GLY A 614 -60.15 17.94 48.82
N LEU A 615 -60.77 18.29 49.95
CA LEU A 615 -60.08 18.90 51.10
C LEU A 615 -59.29 17.89 51.97
N SER A 616 -59.42 16.60 51.69
CA SER A 616 -58.66 15.53 52.36
C SER A 616 -57.25 15.40 51.76
N GLY A 617 -56.36 16.35 52.09
CA GLY A 617 -54.94 16.29 51.76
C GLY A 617 -54.23 15.20 52.55
N PHE A 618 -54.41 13.93 52.16
CA PHE A 618 -53.69 12.80 52.75
C PHE A 618 -52.23 12.81 52.28
N THR A 619 -51.33 13.11 53.20
CA THR A 619 -49.86 13.05 53.02
C THR A 619 -49.34 11.62 52.83
N ASP A 620 -50.08 10.63 53.31
CA ASP A 620 -49.53 9.33 53.67
C ASP A 620 -49.19 8.43 52.46
N THR A 621 -49.85 8.62 51.31
CA THR A 621 -49.59 7.83 50.10
C THR A 621 -48.28 8.18 49.38
N LEU A 622 -47.60 9.28 49.75
CA LEU A 622 -46.30 9.62 49.17
C LEU A 622 -45.17 8.78 49.77
N ASP A 623 -45.15 8.61 51.10
CA ASP A 623 -44.09 7.83 51.76
C ASP A 623 -44.21 6.32 51.48
N THR A 624 -45.42 5.78 51.30
CA THR A 624 -45.59 4.32 51.07
C THR A 624 -45.15 3.85 49.68
N ILE A 625 -45.04 4.75 48.69
CA ILE A 625 -44.75 4.39 47.29
C ILE A 625 -43.27 4.65 46.93
N VAL A 626 -42.62 5.64 47.55
CA VAL A 626 -41.21 5.99 47.27
C VAL A 626 -40.22 5.22 48.16
N SER A 627 -40.64 4.80 49.36
CA SER A 627 -39.77 4.11 50.34
C SER A 627 -39.10 2.80 49.88
N PRO A 628 -39.66 1.96 48.96
CA PRO A 628 -38.96 0.79 48.46
C PRO A 628 -37.76 1.14 47.57
N PHE A 629 -37.85 2.22 46.78
CA PHE A 629 -36.80 2.61 45.84
C PHE A 629 -35.56 3.13 46.57
N GLY A 630 -35.75 3.97 47.61
CA GLY A 630 -34.64 4.48 48.42
C GLY A 630 -33.83 3.39 49.15
N THR A 631 -34.43 2.23 49.43
CA THR A 631 -33.73 1.10 50.07
C THR A 631 -33.10 0.11 49.08
N PHE A 632 -33.58 0.05 47.83
CA PHE A 632 -33.04 -0.87 46.83
C PHE A 632 -31.69 -0.39 46.26
N PHE A 633 -31.54 0.92 45.99
CA PHE A 633 -30.30 1.47 45.43
C PHE A 633 -29.14 1.50 46.43
N GLY A 634 -29.41 1.80 47.71
CA GLY A 634 -28.39 1.82 48.78
C GLY A 634 -27.78 0.46 49.14
N LEU A 635 -28.19 -0.63 48.48
CA LEU A 635 -27.63 -1.98 48.65
C LEU A 635 -26.61 -2.37 47.58
N LEU A 636 -26.58 -1.72 46.41
CA LEU A 636 -25.56 -2.01 45.39
C LEU A 636 -24.17 -1.44 45.76
N GLU A 637 -24.13 -0.28 46.42
CA GLU A 637 -22.90 0.41 46.88
C GLU A 637 -22.10 -0.34 47.95
N ARG A 638 -22.49 -1.57 48.31
CA ARG A 638 -21.82 -2.43 49.30
C ARG A 638 -21.52 -3.84 48.80
N LEU A 639 -21.65 -4.10 47.49
CA LEU A 639 -21.41 -5.43 46.90
C LEU A 639 -20.57 -5.42 45.60
N PHE A 640 -20.05 -4.26 45.20
CA PHE A 640 -19.03 -4.07 44.17
C PHE A 640 -17.99 -3.05 44.64
#